data_AF-A0A1S9RW20-F1
#
_entry.id   AF-A0A1S9RW20-F1
#
_cell.length_a   1.000
_cell.length_b   1.000
_cell.length_c   1.000
_cell.angle_alpha   90.00
_cell.angle_beta   90.00
_cell.angle_gamma   90.00
#
_symmetry.space_group_name_H-M   'P 1'
#
loop_
_entity.id
_entity.type
_entity.pdbx_description
1 polymer ?
#
loop_
_entity_poly.entity_id
_entity_poly.type
_entity_poly.pdbx_seq_one_letter_code
_entity_poly.pdbx_strand_id
1 'polypeptide(L)'
;MSFTNPIIPGFNPDPSIVRVDKDFFLVTSSFEYFPGAPIYHSRDLIQWKLIGHALTRPSQLQIHTPEPGGGVWATTIRYHRGVFYITAASFQRYRPQQDDRVWPQGFYVKTTNIWDDSTWSDPVYFDQVGFDQDLFWDDDGTVYLSSTYRKLEPTPGAKLKDFAIHIGTVDLDTGHSTSEPKLIRESSSGVAEGSHIYKRGRYYYLFTAEGGTESGHCEWVSRSEVGPLGPWELAPNNPLWRNGVDDEVQNTGHLDLVEDAEGEWWAVLLAVRPMRRGDQWEESVFGRESFLVHVEWDKDWPVINGGKRISLQSHGPGLYQHEIPVSWKDDFSSPQLQLGWYRKNTPLSVDYSLAERPNHLRLYGGPYTLSVPASPTMFLRKQTHRYCTWETQLSFQPTSEHTEAGTVVWWNYFTHSSLGVRRRGDHRVIQFRPSEDDMIQRSLDLAGDVILVIECGNEYRFGYRDPSSSETIWIGSVANHVATKAPPIGAPFTGMMLGLYAFGDRQRLIYDCEPVQLNCTLHASLQIHVTSRAFCQTPNIRLGVSDDLRLSSRPQKEDAPSLCNPRSLALNMSSDYGEDSDVTQLHSGSRPGVDSPTLTRAALPANPPSYLPQPDDDPNENDSAYEEDTLLRDDTKTLATYITEYRYEFGRRYHAFRDGAYWGPNDEVANEQQDLAHHMYTVTLDGKLHLAPLSQPQEILDVGTGTGIWSIDMADEYPCARVTGVDLSPIQPSFVPPNCTFEIDDMTMPWTYAPERFDFIHIRELFGSIPDWDEFFRQCYRALKPGGYIEVVEHSVSPVVDDATMPPDHFYRTWGETVMKAGERFGKSFSIWEESADRLKKAGFENVIENSYKWPMNGWSEDPKLRDLGRWNQFRLNGGIEGFMLRLLTSTLEWPYAKAQIFLAQMRACLRDYRTHAYLPVTVVFARKPAK
;
A
#
# COMPACT_ATOMS: atom_id res chain seq x y z
N MET A 1 -5.92 6.50 -36.74
CA MET A 1 -5.42 5.12 -36.61
C MET A 1 -5.39 4.78 -35.12
N SER A 2 -5.19 3.51 -34.71
CA SER A 2 -5.14 3.11 -33.30
C SER A 2 -3.72 2.70 -32.89
N PHE A 3 -3.37 2.95 -31.63
CA PHE A 3 -2.15 2.48 -30.97
C PHE A 3 -2.46 1.94 -29.57
N THR A 4 -1.54 1.18 -29.00
CA THR A 4 -1.72 0.52 -27.71
C THR A 4 -0.84 1.16 -26.65
N ASN A 5 -1.48 1.58 -25.56
CA ASN A 5 -0.82 1.97 -24.33
C ASN A 5 -0.53 0.76 -23.43
N PRO A 6 0.44 0.87 -22.50
CA PRO A 6 1.35 2.01 -22.29
C PRO A 6 2.40 2.13 -23.40
N ILE A 7 2.82 3.36 -23.71
CA ILE A 7 3.94 3.63 -24.62
C ILE A 7 5.30 3.31 -23.99
N ILE A 8 5.39 3.33 -22.65
CA ILE A 8 6.54 2.87 -21.89
C ILE A 8 6.05 1.97 -20.74
N PRO A 9 6.11 0.64 -20.90
CA PRO A 9 5.57 -0.32 -19.93
C PRO A 9 6.48 -0.51 -18.70
N GLY A 10 5.92 -1.10 -17.65
CA GLY A 10 6.59 -1.28 -16.37
C GLY A 10 6.78 0.04 -15.63
N PHE A 11 7.44 -0.03 -14.47
CA PHE A 11 7.72 1.10 -13.57
C PHE A 11 8.32 2.33 -14.29
N ASN A 12 7.46 3.23 -14.79
CA ASN A 12 7.76 4.46 -15.53
C ASN A 12 6.69 5.52 -15.24
N PRO A 13 6.60 6.00 -13.99
CA PRO A 13 5.61 7.00 -13.59
C PRO A 13 6.05 8.43 -13.93
N ASP A 14 5.10 9.35 -13.73
CA ASP A 14 5.31 10.79 -13.75
C ASP A 14 6.07 11.25 -15.02
N PRO A 15 5.56 10.92 -16.23
CA PRO A 15 6.27 11.19 -17.48
C PRO A 15 6.26 12.68 -17.80
N SER A 16 7.44 13.25 -18.03
CA SER A 16 7.59 14.60 -18.58
C SER A 16 8.25 14.54 -19.95
N ILE A 17 7.76 15.34 -20.90
CA ILE A 17 8.12 15.27 -22.31
C ILE A 17 8.57 16.63 -22.85
N VAL A 18 9.53 16.62 -23.78
CA VAL A 18 9.89 17.78 -24.58
C VAL A 18 10.17 17.37 -26.03
N ARG A 19 9.84 18.25 -26.98
CA ARG A 19 10.25 18.12 -28.38
C ARG A 19 11.40 19.07 -28.69
N VAL A 20 12.42 18.56 -29.37
CA VAL A 20 13.49 19.37 -29.98
C VAL A 20 13.54 18.99 -31.46
N ASP A 21 13.14 19.93 -32.32
CA ASP A 21 12.95 19.70 -33.74
C ASP A 21 12.02 18.50 -34.01
N LYS A 22 12.55 17.38 -34.50
CA LYS A 22 11.79 16.15 -34.82
C LYS A 22 11.92 15.06 -33.75
N ASP A 23 12.71 15.31 -32.72
CA ASP A 23 13.05 14.32 -31.70
C ASP A 23 12.29 14.65 -30.41
N PHE A 24 11.69 13.63 -29.82
CA PHE A 24 10.99 13.69 -28.54
C PHE A 24 11.84 13.04 -27.47
N PHE A 25 11.91 13.68 -26.31
CA PHE A 25 12.60 13.16 -25.14
C PHE A 25 11.63 13.10 -23.97
N LEU A 26 11.68 12.01 -23.22
CA LEU A 26 10.81 11.78 -22.07
C LEU A 26 11.63 11.32 -20.88
N VAL A 27 11.37 11.90 -19.70
CA VAL A 27 11.99 11.51 -18.42
C VAL A 27 10.92 11.00 -17.46
N THR A 28 11.27 10.02 -16.62
CA THR A 28 10.38 9.47 -15.58
C THR A 28 11.06 9.40 -14.21
N SER A 29 10.26 9.34 -13.14
CA SER A 29 10.78 9.15 -11.79
C SER A 29 11.52 7.83 -11.64
N SER A 30 12.46 7.80 -10.70
CA SER A 30 13.32 6.63 -10.45
C SER A 30 13.43 6.22 -8.99
N PHE A 31 12.85 7.01 -8.08
CA PHE A 31 12.77 6.71 -6.66
C PHE A 31 14.14 6.30 -6.09
N GLU A 32 14.19 5.18 -5.40
CA GLU A 32 15.34 4.63 -4.72
C GLU A 32 16.36 3.92 -5.64
N TYR A 33 16.20 4.03 -6.96
CA TYR A 33 17.04 3.34 -7.93
C TYR A 33 18.09 4.25 -8.55
N PHE A 34 19.28 3.70 -8.75
CA PHE A 34 20.44 4.37 -9.34
C PHE A 34 20.97 3.58 -10.56
N PRO A 35 21.34 4.20 -11.69
CA PRO A 35 21.26 5.64 -11.97
C PRO A 35 19.82 6.15 -12.03
N GLY A 36 19.64 7.42 -11.67
CA GLY A 36 18.33 8.07 -11.57
C GLY A 36 17.94 8.87 -12.83
N ALA A 37 16.67 9.23 -12.93
CA ALA A 37 16.08 9.99 -14.04
C ALA A 37 16.38 9.38 -15.43
N PRO A 38 15.81 8.19 -15.75
CA PRO A 38 15.93 7.57 -17.07
C PRO A 38 15.37 8.46 -18.18
N ILE A 39 16.10 8.54 -19.29
CA ILE A 39 15.76 9.37 -20.46
C ILE A 39 15.45 8.48 -21.65
N TYR A 40 14.26 8.66 -22.21
CA TYR A 40 13.76 7.96 -23.38
C TYR A 40 13.74 8.88 -24.59
N HIS A 41 14.00 8.34 -25.77
CA HIS A 41 13.94 9.05 -27.04
C HIS A 41 12.92 8.39 -27.99
N SER A 42 12.20 9.23 -28.73
CA SER A 42 11.31 8.82 -29.81
C SER A 42 11.33 9.82 -30.96
N ARG A 43 10.86 9.40 -32.14
CA ARG A 43 10.54 10.27 -33.29
C ARG A 43 9.08 10.20 -33.72
N ASP A 44 8.30 9.32 -33.10
CA ASP A 44 6.93 9.02 -33.51
C ASP A 44 5.98 8.88 -32.32
N LEU A 45 6.42 9.21 -31.10
CA LEU A 45 5.68 9.11 -29.83
C LEU A 45 5.25 7.69 -29.44
N ILE A 46 5.50 6.68 -30.28
CA ILE A 46 5.08 5.29 -30.07
C ILE A 46 6.26 4.41 -29.71
N GLN A 47 7.34 4.46 -30.49
CA GLN A 47 8.56 3.72 -30.22
C GLN A 47 9.49 4.53 -29.33
N TRP A 48 9.71 4.06 -28.12
CA TRP A 48 10.59 4.69 -27.14
C TRP A 48 11.81 3.82 -26.85
N LYS A 49 12.99 4.44 -26.89
CA LYS A 49 14.26 3.79 -26.54
C LYS A 49 14.87 4.50 -25.34
N LEU A 50 15.25 3.75 -24.31
CA LEU A 50 16.11 4.26 -23.23
C LEU A 50 17.48 4.62 -23.82
N ILE A 51 17.89 5.89 -23.67
CA ILE A 51 19.16 6.41 -24.20
C ILE A 51 20.19 6.71 -23.12
N GLY A 52 19.78 6.86 -21.86
CA GLY A 52 20.67 7.17 -20.76
C GLY A 52 19.92 7.61 -19.51
N HIS A 53 20.66 8.22 -18.58
CA HIS A 53 20.17 8.71 -17.30
C HIS A 53 20.78 10.08 -17.01
N ALA A 54 20.06 10.96 -16.32
CA ALA A 54 20.60 12.26 -15.94
C ALA A 54 21.47 12.21 -14.67
N LEU A 55 21.18 11.26 -13.77
CA LEU A 55 21.78 11.15 -12.43
C LEU A 55 22.62 9.87 -12.34
N THR A 56 23.85 9.95 -12.82
CA THR A 56 24.77 8.80 -12.99
C THR A 56 25.98 8.82 -12.07
N ARG A 57 26.14 9.87 -11.26
CA ARG A 57 27.31 10.05 -10.38
C ARG A 57 26.93 10.36 -8.93
N PRO A 58 27.77 9.96 -7.95
CA PRO A 58 27.56 10.33 -6.54
C PRO A 58 27.55 11.84 -6.25
N SER A 59 28.14 12.68 -7.11
CA SER A 59 28.03 14.14 -6.98
C SER A 59 26.62 14.67 -7.33
N GLN A 60 25.83 13.88 -8.06
CA GLN A 60 24.48 14.26 -8.49
C GLN A 60 23.40 13.67 -7.59
N LEU A 61 23.56 12.42 -7.13
CA LEU A 61 22.52 11.71 -6.41
C LEU A 61 23.10 10.76 -5.35
N GLN A 62 22.79 11.04 -4.09
CA GLN A 62 23.15 10.21 -2.93
C GLN A 62 21.92 9.66 -2.24
N ILE A 63 21.63 8.40 -2.52
CA ILE A 63 20.56 7.62 -1.91
C ILE A 63 21.24 6.58 -1.03
N HIS A 64 21.05 6.63 0.28
CA HIS A 64 21.72 5.70 1.21
C HIS A 64 20.78 4.68 1.81
N THR A 65 19.72 5.15 2.46
CA THR A 65 18.73 4.33 3.16
C THR A 65 17.34 4.97 3.06
N PRO A 66 16.83 5.25 1.84
CA PRO A 66 15.49 5.80 1.70
C PRO A 66 14.46 4.77 2.18
N GLU A 67 13.32 5.27 2.63
CA GLU A 67 12.13 4.44 2.78
C GLU A 67 11.66 3.95 1.40
N PRO A 68 10.93 2.82 1.32
CA PRO A 68 10.32 2.39 0.07
C PRO A 68 9.49 3.52 -0.56
N GLY A 69 9.69 3.79 -1.85
CA GLY A 69 9.06 4.92 -2.54
C GLY A 69 9.69 6.29 -2.23
N GLY A 70 10.81 6.35 -1.49
CA GLY A 70 11.67 7.53 -1.41
C GLY A 70 12.59 7.66 -2.62
N GLY A 71 13.59 8.54 -2.54
CA GLY A 71 14.52 8.88 -3.62
C GLY A 71 13.90 9.85 -4.63
N VAL A 72 14.28 9.73 -5.90
CA VAL A 72 13.94 10.68 -6.98
C VAL A 72 12.46 10.57 -7.39
N TRP A 73 11.65 11.53 -6.94
CA TRP A 73 10.23 11.68 -7.32
C TRP A 73 10.10 12.33 -8.72
N ALA A 74 8.92 12.85 -9.07
CA ALA A 74 8.63 13.38 -10.41
C ALA A 74 9.76 14.27 -10.92
N THR A 75 10.18 13.94 -12.14
CA THR A 75 11.23 14.64 -12.87
C THR A 75 10.61 15.38 -14.02
N THR A 76 10.99 16.65 -14.25
CA THR A 76 10.48 17.42 -15.38
C THR A 76 11.63 17.75 -16.33
N ILE A 77 11.41 17.53 -17.63
CA ILE A 77 12.38 17.87 -18.68
C ILE A 77 11.92 19.11 -19.44
N ARG A 78 12.82 20.08 -19.59
CA ARG A 78 12.61 21.29 -20.39
C ARG A 78 13.81 21.57 -21.28
N TYR A 79 13.57 22.16 -22.44
CA TYR A 79 14.61 22.57 -23.38
C TYR A 79 14.50 24.07 -23.62
N HIS A 80 15.57 24.81 -23.34
CA HIS A 80 15.60 26.25 -23.53
C HIS A 80 16.96 26.67 -24.10
N ARG A 81 16.92 27.35 -25.26
CA ARG A 81 18.09 27.95 -25.94
C ARG A 81 19.31 27.00 -26.06
N GLY A 82 19.10 25.76 -26.48
CA GLY A 82 20.20 24.80 -26.69
C GLY A 82 20.56 23.94 -25.48
N VAL A 83 19.86 24.10 -24.35
CA VAL A 83 20.17 23.43 -23.09
C VAL A 83 18.96 22.65 -22.62
N PHE A 84 19.18 21.38 -22.25
CA PHE A 84 18.22 20.55 -21.53
C PHE A 84 18.38 20.77 -20.03
N TYR A 85 17.25 20.92 -19.34
CA TYR A 85 17.12 20.99 -17.90
C TYR A 85 16.28 19.80 -17.45
N ILE A 86 16.76 19.05 -16.47
CA ILE A 86 15.96 18.07 -15.74
C ILE A 86 15.90 18.52 -14.29
N THR A 87 14.69 18.85 -13.83
CA THR A 87 14.39 19.11 -12.43
C THR A 87 14.02 17.82 -11.72
N ALA A 88 14.30 17.75 -10.42
CA ALA A 88 13.97 16.62 -9.58
C ALA A 88 13.96 17.02 -8.09
N ALA A 89 13.32 16.19 -7.27
CA ALA A 89 13.47 16.20 -5.82
C ALA A 89 13.73 14.78 -5.32
N SER A 90 14.60 14.65 -4.32
CA SER A 90 14.97 13.34 -3.75
C SER A 90 14.55 13.23 -2.28
N PHE A 91 13.47 12.50 -2.01
CA PHE A 91 13.01 12.24 -0.64
C PHE A 91 13.92 11.25 0.09
N GLN A 92 14.37 11.59 1.29
CA GLN A 92 15.06 10.61 2.16
C GLN A 92 14.06 9.87 3.06
N ARG A 93 13.02 10.57 3.54
CA ARG A 93 11.99 10.05 4.45
C ARG A 93 10.63 10.65 4.11
N TYR A 94 9.63 9.79 3.91
CA TYR A 94 8.26 10.17 3.58
C TYR A 94 7.27 9.25 4.31
N ARG A 95 6.76 9.71 5.46
CA ARG A 95 5.75 8.99 6.26
C ARG A 95 4.42 9.72 6.28
N PRO A 96 3.55 9.51 5.28
CA PRO A 96 2.27 10.20 5.25
C PRO A 96 1.36 9.80 6.42
N GLN A 97 1.48 8.56 6.94
CA GLN A 97 0.66 8.06 8.05
C GLN A 97 1.02 8.73 9.39
N GLN A 98 2.27 9.14 9.57
CA GLN A 98 2.78 9.80 10.79
C GLN A 98 2.98 11.31 10.60
N ASP A 99 2.65 11.83 9.41
CA ASP A 99 2.92 13.21 9.00
C ASP A 99 4.39 13.66 9.19
N ASP A 100 5.33 12.71 9.09
CA ASP A 100 6.76 12.89 9.34
C ASP A 100 7.52 12.81 8.02
N ARG A 101 7.67 13.97 7.36
CA ARG A 101 8.30 14.12 6.06
C ARG A 101 9.51 15.03 6.17
N VAL A 102 10.64 14.59 5.60
CA VAL A 102 11.79 15.47 5.37
C VAL A 102 11.63 16.04 3.98
N TRP A 103 11.11 17.27 3.90
CA TRP A 103 10.89 17.98 2.64
C TRP A 103 12.21 18.18 1.90
N PRO A 104 12.36 17.64 0.66
CA PRO A 104 13.57 17.83 -0.11
C PRO A 104 13.67 19.27 -0.61
N GLN A 105 14.89 19.74 -0.76
CA GLN A 105 15.17 20.84 -1.69
C GLN A 105 15.16 20.26 -3.10
N GLY A 106 14.34 20.85 -3.96
CA GLY A 106 14.39 20.54 -5.39
C GLY A 106 15.73 20.94 -5.98
N PHE A 107 16.09 20.36 -7.11
CA PHE A 107 17.27 20.76 -7.86
C PHE A 107 17.03 20.57 -9.34
N TYR A 108 17.95 21.10 -10.14
CA TYR A 108 18.04 20.75 -11.55
C TYR A 108 19.46 20.36 -11.93
N VAL A 109 19.58 19.51 -12.95
CA VAL A 109 20.80 19.25 -13.71
C VAL A 109 20.58 19.68 -15.15
N LYS A 110 21.65 20.12 -15.81
CA LYS A 110 21.61 20.59 -17.21
C LYS A 110 22.69 19.98 -18.09
N THR A 111 22.40 19.85 -19.38
CA THR A 111 23.34 19.46 -20.43
C THR A 111 22.99 20.10 -21.78
N THR A 112 24.00 20.27 -22.64
CA THR A 112 23.82 20.58 -24.08
C THR A 112 23.83 19.33 -24.96
N ASN A 113 24.16 18.15 -24.41
CA ASN A 113 24.25 16.89 -25.14
C ASN A 113 23.52 15.77 -24.39
N ILE A 114 22.21 15.66 -24.61
CA ILE A 114 21.36 14.65 -23.96
C ILE A 114 21.73 13.19 -24.30
N TRP A 115 22.52 12.97 -25.35
CA TRP A 115 22.95 11.63 -25.81
C TRP A 115 24.15 11.07 -25.04
N ASP A 116 24.78 11.88 -24.19
CA ASP A 116 25.97 11.51 -23.42
C ASP A 116 25.72 11.81 -21.94
N ASP A 117 25.49 10.74 -21.17
CA ASP A 117 25.15 10.81 -19.75
C ASP A 117 26.28 11.39 -18.88
N SER A 118 27.51 11.41 -19.37
CA SER A 118 28.65 12.03 -18.68
C SER A 118 28.62 13.55 -18.69
N THR A 119 27.82 14.16 -19.56
CA THR A 119 27.79 15.62 -19.77
C THR A 119 26.82 16.38 -18.87
N TRP A 120 25.94 15.67 -18.15
CA TRP A 120 25.07 16.30 -17.16
C TRP A 120 25.89 16.96 -16.07
N SER A 121 25.55 18.21 -15.75
CA SER A 121 26.17 18.97 -14.65
C SER A 121 25.89 18.36 -13.28
N ASP A 122 26.65 18.82 -12.28
CA ASP A 122 26.27 18.65 -10.88
C ASP A 122 25.02 19.52 -10.56
N PRO A 123 24.23 19.14 -9.54
CA PRO A 123 22.94 19.74 -9.27
C PRO A 123 23.06 21.18 -8.78
N VAL A 124 22.18 22.04 -9.29
CA VAL A 124 21.90 23.37 -8.72
C VAL A 124 20.61 23.23 -7.91
N TYR A 125 20.71 23.42 -6.60
CA TYR A 125 19.58 23.29 -5.67
C TYR A 125 18.77 24.57 -5.61
N PHE A 126 17.44 24.41 -5.57
CA PHE A 126 16.53 25.49 -5.25
C PHE A 126 16.52 25.73 -3.73
N ASP A 127 16.42 26.99 -3.31
CA ASP A 127 16.20 27.35 -1.91
C ASP A 127 14.77 27.00 -1.43
N GLN A 128 13.83 26.91 -2.37
CA GLN A 128 12.46 26.46 -2.16
C GLN A 128 12.40 24.94 -1.97
N VAL A 129 11.84 24.51 -0.85
CA VAL A 129 11.54 23.10 -0.57
C VAL A 129 10.32 22.63 -1.37
N GLY A 130 10.22 21.32 -1.60
CA GLY A 130 9.08 20.72 -2.28
C GLY A 130 9.49 19.67 -3.29
N PHE A 131 8.52 19.23 -4.08
CA PHE A 131 8.69 18.28 -5.16
C PHE A 131 7.86 18.73 -6.38
N ASP A 132 7.87 17.94 -7.46
CA ASP A 132 7.20 18.26 -8.72
C ASP A 132 7.60 19.65 -9.27
N GLN A 133 8.90 19.93 -9.28
CA GLN A 133 9.42 21.20 -9.79
C GLN A 133 9.30 21.30 -11.30
N ASP A 134 8.74 22.41 -11.79
CA ASP A 134 8.76 22.76 -13.22
C ASP A 134 9.33 24.17 -13.42
N LEU A 135 10.04 24.35 -14.54
CA LEU A 135 10.60 25.61 -14.98
C LEU A 135 9.84 26.14 -16.20
N PHE A 136 9.39 27.37 -16.11
CA PHE A 136 8.73 28.08 -17.20
C PHE A 136 9.47 29.36 -17.54
N TRP A 137 9.87 29.51 -18.80
CA TRP A 137 10.47 30.74 -19.32
C TRP A 137 9.40 31.56 -20.03
N ASP A 138 9.15 32.76 -19.53
CA ASP A 138 8.23 33.70 -20.17
C ASP A 138 8.92 34.51 -21.28
N ASP A 139 8.13 35.18 -22.11
CA ASP A 139 8.59 35.96 -23.26
C ASP A 139 9.45 37.17 -22.87
N ASP A 140 9.28 37.67 -21.64
CA ASP A 140 10.09 38.77 -21.10
C ASP A 140 11.46 38.31 -20.55
N GLY A 141 11.71 36.99 -20.57
CA GLY A 141 12.94 36.36 -20.07
C GLY A 141 12.89 36.00 -18.59
N THR A 142 11.80 36.28 -17.88
CA THR A 142 11.60 35.84 -16.50
C THR A 142 11.47 34.32 -16.44
N VAL A 143 12.14 33.71 -15.46
CA VAL A 143 12.04 32.27 -15.19
C VAL A 143 11.19 32.06 -13.95
N TYR A 144 10.13 31.28 -14.11
CA TYR A 144 9.24 30.87 -13.04
C TYR A 144 9.55 29.44 -12.61
N LEU A 145 9.57 29.23 -11.29
CA LEU A 145 9.62 27.92 -10.65
C LEU A 145 8.24 27.61 -10.10
N SER A 146 7.62 26.55 -10.59
CA SER A 146 6.45 25.93 -9.97
C SER A 146 6.92 24.79 -9.07
N SER A 147 6.32 24.62 -7.89
CA SER A 147 6.58 23.45 -7.06
C SER A 147 5.39 23.08 -6.18
N THR A 148 5.36 21.82 -5.78
CA THR A 148 4.41 21.30 -4.80
C THR A 148 5.05 21.20 -3.44
N TYR A 149 4.40 21.80 -2.45
CA TYR A 149 4.70 21.54 -1.04
C TYR A 149 3.48 21.81 -0.16
N ARG A 150 3.59 21.41 1.11
CA ARG A 150 2.49 21.60 2.06
C ARG A 150 2.27 23.07 2.35
N LYS A 151 1.00 23.49 2.41
CA LYS A 151 0.62 24.83 2.86
C LYS A 151 1.27 25.16 4.20
N LEU A 152 1.80 26.38 4.32
CA LEU A 152 2.38 26.89 5.57
C LEU A 152 1.31 27.07 6.65
N GLU A 153 0.09 27.44 6.23
CA GLU A 153 -1.08 27.53 7.09
C GLU A 153 -1.96 26.30 6.82
N PRO A 154 -1.98 25.30 7.74
CA PRO A 154 -2.80 24.12 7.58
C PRO A 154 -4.28 24.48 7.58
N THR A 155 -5.09 23.70 6.85
CA THR A 155 -6.55 23.85 6.89
C THR A 155 -7.05 23.44 8.29
N PRO A 156 -7.65 24.34 9.09
CA PRO A 156 -8.07 24.02 10.45
C PRO A 156 -9.05 22.83 10.48
N GLY A 157 -8.69 21.77 11.20
CA GLY A 157 -9.51 20.57 11.35
C GLY A 157 -9.50 19.59 10.17
N ALA A 158 -8.73 19.84 9.11
CA ALA A 158 -8.60 18.90 8.00
C ALA A 158 -7.48 17.87 8.25
N LYS A 159 -7.77 16.59 8.02
CA LYS A 159 -6.77 15.49 8.03
C LYS A 159 -6.08 15.30 6.67
N LEU A 160 -6.04 16.34 5.83
CA LEU A 160 -5.59 16.26 4.45
C LEU A 160 -4.07 16.48 4.34
N LYS A 161 -3.44 15.99 3.26
CA LYS A 161 -2.00 16.21 2.99
C LYS A 161 -1.67 17.71 2.86
N ASP A 162 -2.64 18.52 2.45
CA ASP A 162 -2.54 19.97 2.24
C ASP A 162 -1.41 20.33 1.24
N PHE A 163 -1.23 19.49 0.21
CA PHE A 163 -0.31 19.78 -0.90
C PHE A 163 -0.94 20.80 -1.83
N ALA A 164 -0.19 21.85 -2.13
CA ALA A 164 -0.62 22.96 -2.98
C ALA A 164 0.51 23.38 -3.93
N ILE A 165 0.11 23.99 -5.04
CA ILE A 165 1.03 24.54 -6.03
C ILE A 165 1.43 25.94 -5.62
N HIS A 166 2.74 26.17 -5.62
CA HIS A 166 3.34 27.46 -5.36
C HIS A 166 4.21 27.88 -6.53
N ILE A 167 4.09 29.13 -6.95
CA ILE A 167 4.84 29.70 -8.08
C ILE A 167 5.60 30.93 -7.62
N GLY A 168 6.90 30.94 -7.89
CA GLY A 168 7.81 32.07 -7.70
C GLY A 168 8.72 32.27 -8.91
N THR A 169 9.57 33.27 -8.87
CA THR A 169 10.63 33.50 -9.87
C THR A 169 11.97 33.03 -9.32
N VAL A 170 12.86 32.56 -10.20
CA VAL A 170 14.13 31.94 -9.80
C VAL A 170 15.30 32.41 -10.67
N ASP A 171 16.47 32.59 -10.06
CA ASP A 171 17.74 32.73 -10.76
C ASP A 171 18.35 31.33 -10.97
N LEU A 172 18.47 30.89 -12.22
CA LEU A 172 18.99 29.56 -12.52
C LEU A 172 20.49 29.41 -12.22
N ASP A 173 21.28 30.47 -12.24
CA ASP A 173 22.72 30.33 -11.98
C ASP A 173 23.00 29.98 -10.51
N THR A 174 22.15 30.46 -9.60
CA THR A 174 22.28 30.24 -8.16
C THR A 174 21.27 29.26 -7.58
N GLY A 175 20.13 29.06 -8.24
CA GLY A 175 18.97 28.33 -7.73
C GLY A 175 18.13 29.13 -6.72
N HIS A 176 18.47 30.38 -6.44
CA HIS A 176 17.76 31.19 -5.45
C HIS A 176 16.47 31.78 -6.01
N SER A 177 15.45 31.82 -5.15
CA SER A 177 14.19 32.51 -5.43
C SER A 177 14.43 34.02 -5.54
N THR A 178 13.95 34.63 -6.62
CA THR A 178 13.99 36.10 -6.84
C THR A 178 12.69 36.80 -6.45
N SER A 179 11.69 36.03 -6.00
CA SER A 179 10.44 36.53 -5.43
C SER A 179 9.90 35.56 -4.38
N GLU A 180 9.04 36.04 -3.48
CA GLU A 180 8.29 35.15 -2.59
C GLU A 180 7.36 34.22 -3.39
N PRO A 181 7.39 32.90 -3.15
CA PRO A 181 6.47 31.96 -3.80
C PRO A 181 5.03 32.23 -3.39
N LYS A 182 4.12 32.32 -4.37
CA LYS A 182 2.69 32.51 -4.12
C LYS A 182 1.98 31.16 -4.17
N LEU A 183 1.08 30.90 -3.24
CA LEU A 183 0.13 29.79 -3.35
C LEU A 183 -0.83 30.09 -4.51
N ILE A 184 -0.80 29.25 -5.55
CA ILE A 184 -1.56 29.43 -6.79
C ILE A 184 -2.76 28.50 -6.87
N ARG A 185 -2.60 27.23 -6.47
CA ARG A 185 -3.67 26.22 -6.57
C ARG A 185 -3.68 25.30 -5.37
N GLU A 186 -4.87 25.16 -4.80
CA GLU A 186 -5.19 24.21 -3.73
C GLU A 186 -6.39 23.38 -4.14
N SER A 187 -6.36 22.06 -3.91
CA SER A 187 -7.44 21.14 -4.27
C SER A 187 -8.41 20.91 -3.11
N SER A 188 -9.69 20.72 -3.42
CA SER A 188 -10.67 20.23 -2.45
C SER A 188 -10.36 18.81 -1.96
N SER A 189 -9.56 18.05 -2.70
CA SER A 189 -9.02 16.75 -2.24
C SER A 189 -7.88 16.90 -1.22
N GLY A 190 -7.36 18.12 -1.02
CA GLY A 190 -6.17 18.39 -0.24
C GLY A 190 -4.85 18.00 -0.92
N VAL A 191 -4.90 17.59 -2.19
CA VAL A 191 -3.73 17.30 -3.03
C VAL A 191 -3.86 18.01 -4.37
N ALA A 192 -3.08 19.06 -4.56
CA ALA A 192 -2.73 19.61 -5.86
C ALA A 192 -1.22 19.49 -6.05
N GLU A 193 -0.79 18.75 -7.07
CA GLU A 193 0.61 18.43 -7.35
C GLU A 193 0.90 18.41 -8.87
N GLY A 194 2.10 17.98 -9.29
CA GLY A 194 2.43 17.75 -10.70
C GLY A 194 2.18 18.94 -11.62
N SER A 195 2.57 20.16 -11.20
CA SER A 195 2.17 21.37 -11.92
C SER A 195 3.01 21.66 -13.15
N HIS A 196 2.37 21.98 -14.28
CA HIS A 196 3.04 22.41 -15.50
C HIS A 196 2.44 23.67 -16.10
N ILE A 197 3.30 24.60 -16.52
CA ILE A 197 2.90 25.90 -17.08
C ILE A 197 3.19 25.95 -18.58
N TYR A 198 2.18 26.30 -19.36
CA TYR A 198 2.26 26.43 -20.81
C TYR A 198 1.79 27.80 -21.26
N LYS A 199 2.44 28.38 -22.28
CA LYS A 199 1.94 29.57 -22.96
C LYS A 199 1.44 29.20 -24.34
N ARG A 200 0.15 29.45 -24.62
CA ARG A 200 -0.47 29.18 -25.92
C ARG A 200 -1.44 30.30 -26.28
N GLY A 201 -1.16 30.97 -27.41
CA GLY A 201 -1.91 32.16 -27.82
C GLY A 201 -1.80 33.26 -26.77
N ARG A 202 -2.94 33.75 -26.28
CA ARG A 202 -2.99 34.81 -25.26
C ARG A 202 -2.96 34.30 -23.82
N TYR A 203 -3.00 32.99 -23.62
CA TYR A 203 -3.19 32.38 -22.31
C TYR A 203 -1.92 31.68 -21.82
N TYR A 204 -1.69 31.79 -20.52
CA TYR A 204 -0.93 30.85 -19.72
C TYR A 204 -1.88 29.78 -19.23
N TYR A 205 -1.50 28.51 -19.29
CA TYR A 205 -2.24 27.38 -18.78
C TYR A 205 -1.44 26.74 -17.64
N LEU A 206 -2.12 26.42 -16.55
CA LEU A 206 -1.58 25.68 -15.42
C LEU A 206 -2.32 24.36 -15.33
N PHE A 207 -1.62 23.27 -15.63
CA PHE A 207 -2.06 21.90 -15.39
C PHE A 207 -1.63 21.45 -14.00
N THR A 208 -2.45 20.65 -13.34
CA THR A 208 -2.17 20.11 -12.00
C THR A 208 -2.81 18.74 -11.85
N ALA A 209 -2.04 17.79 -11.33
CA ALA A 209 -2.54 16.50 -10.84
C ALA A 209 -3.26 16.70 -9.50
N GLU A 210 -4.44 16.11 -9.35
CA GLU A 210 -5.22 16.21 -8.11
C GLU A 210 -5.82 14.87 -7.67
N GLY A 211 -6.12 14.77 -6.37
CA GLY A 211 -6.77 13.59 -5.77
C GLY A 211 -5.81 12.53 -5.23
N GLY A 212 -4.50 12.77 -5.35
CA GLY A 212 -3.45 11.79 -5.05
C GLY A 212 -3.29 10.75 -6.15
N THR A 213 -2.11 10.13 -6.23
CA THR A 213 -1.78 9.12 -7.27
C THR A 213 -2.51 7.78 -7.11
N GLU A 214 -3.45 7.65 -6.16
CA GLU A 214 -4.31 6.48 -5.97
C GLU A 214 -5.64 6.61 -6.76
N SER A 215 -6.74 6.03 -6.26
CA SER A 215 -8.02 5.98 -6.98
C SER A 215 -8.67 7.35 -7.25
N GLY A 216 -8.20 8.41 -6.58
CA GLY A 216 -8.69 9.78 -6.76
C GLY A 216 -8.03 10.53 -7.91
N HIS A 217 -6.97 9.96 -8.50
CA HIS A 217 -6.09 10.65 -9.44
C HIS A 217 -6.83 11.20 -10.66
N CYS A 218 -6.58 12.46 -10.97
CA CYS A 218 -7.14 13.15 -12.13
C CYS A 218 -6.28 14.36 -12.49
N GLU A 219 -6.57 14.97 -13.64
CA GLU A 219 -5.93 16.21 -14.05
C GLU A 219 -6.92 17.38 -14.11
N TRP A 220 -6.43 18.55 -13.70
CA TRP A 220 -7.10 19.83 -13.82
C TRP A 220 -6.31 20.78 -14.70
N VAL A 221 -7.01 21.72 -15.33
CA VAL A 221 -6.37 22.86 -15.99
C VAL A 221 -7.06 24.18 -15.62
N SER A 222 -6.25 25.21 -15.48
CA SER A 222 -6.68 26.60 -15.36
C SER A 222 -5.90 27.47 -16.35
N ARG A 223 -6.41 28.66 -16.67
CA ARG A 223 -5.72 29.61 -17.55
C ARG A 223 -5.72 31.03 -17.03
N SER A 224 -4.75 31.83 -17.44
CA SER A 224 -4.64 33.26 -17.14
C SER A 224 -4.24 34.03 -18.39
N GLU A 225 -4.74 35.25 -18.57
CA GLU A 225 -4.25 36.17 -19.62
C GLU A 225 -3.14 37.10 -19.11
N VAL A 226 -2.93 37.13 -17.79
CA VAL A 226 -2.04 38.11 -17.15
C VAL A 226 -0.64 37.55 -17.02
N GLY A 227 -0.50 36.32 -16.53
CA GLY A 227 0.80 35.71 -16.30
C GLY A 227 0.74 34.45 -15.44
N PRO A 228 1.90 33.81 -15.18
CA PRO A 228 2.01 32.63 -14.32
C PRO A 228 1.59 32.83 -12.85
N LEU A 229 1.40 34.08 -12.41
CA LEU A 229 0.91 34.39 -11.05
C LEU A 229 -0.61 34.64 -10.99
N GLY A 230 -1.31 34.46 -12.11
CA GLY A 230 -2.76 34.62 -12.19
C GLY A 230 -3.24 36.08 -12.30
N PRO A 231 -4.53 36.34 -12.07
CA PRO A 231 -5.55 35.40 -11.57
C PRO A 231 -5.85 34.27 -12.57
N TRP A 232 -6.30 33.13 -12.05
CA TRP A 232 -6.55 31.90 -12.83
C TRP A 232 -8.05 31.62 -12.97
N GLU A 233 -8.49 31.40 -14.21
CA GLU A 233 -9.79 30.90 -14.60
C GLU A 233 -9.73 29.36 -14.66
N LEU A 234 -10.61 28.65 -13.97
CA LEU A 234 -10.69 27.18 -14.07
C LEU A 234 -11.39 26.76 -15.36
N ALA A 235 -10.94 25.67 -15.98
CA ALA A 235 -11.66 25.09 -17.11
C ALA A 235 -13.08 24.66 -16.69
N PRO A 236 -14.09 24.89 -17.54
CA PRO A 236 -15.48 24.53 -17.24
C PRO A 236 -15.71 23.02 -17.15
N ASN A 237 -14.85 22.23 -17.79
CA ASN A 237 -14.95 20.77 -17.85
C ASN A 237 -13.98 20.07 -16.90
N ASN A 238 -13.50 20.75 -15.85
CA ASN A 238 -12.62 20.11 -14.88
C ASN A 238 -13.38 19.08 -14.00
N PRO A 239 -12.70 18.00 -13.56
CA PRO A 239 -11.40 17.55 -14.07
C PRO A 239 -11.50 17.11 -15.52
N LEU A 240 -10.38 17.19 -16.26
CA LEU A 240 -10.34 16.91 -17.69
C LEU A 240 -10.82 15.50 -18.05
N TRP A 241 -10.65 14.53 -17.14
CA TRP A 241 -11.27 13.21 -17.18
C TRP A 241 -11.30 12.59 -15.77
N ARG A 242 -11.97 11.44 -15.60
CA ARG A 242 -11.79 10.53 -14.45
C ARG A 242 -11.93 9.07 -14.88
N ASN A 243 -10.92 8.27 -14.56
CA ASN A 243 -11.03 6.81 -14.54
C ASN A 243 -11.46 6.37 -13.13
N GLY A 244 -12.31 5.36 -13.04
CA GLY A 244 -12.76 4.74 -11.79
C GLY A 244 -12.05 3.42 -11.51
N VAL A 245 -12.31 2.86 -10.33
CA VAL A 245 -11.75 1.59 -9.84
C VAL A 245 -12.22 0.34 -10.62
N ASP A 246 -13.18 0.50 -11.52
CA ASP A 246 -13.72 -0.57 -12.37
C ASP A 246 -13.17 -0.52 -13.81
N ASP A 247 -12.37 0.49 -14.15
CA ASP A 247 -11.78 0.63 -15.48
C ASP A 247 -10.51 -0.23 -15.63
N GLU A 248 -10.22 -0.69 -16.86
CA GLU A 248 -9.00 -1.47 -17.18
C GLU A 248 -7.70 -0.68 -17.04
N VAL A 249 -7.82 0.65 -17.00
CA VAL A 249 -6.75 1.61 -16.76
C VAL A 249 -7.21 2.49 -15.60
N GLN A 250 -6.39 2.60 -14.56
CA GLN A 250 -6.73 3.27 -13.31
C GLN A 250 -5.66 4.30 -12.93
N ASN A 251 -5.97 5.12 -11.91
CA ASN A 251 -5.05 6.09 -11.30
C ASN A 251 -4.40 7.03 -12.34
N THR A 252 -5.18 7.56 -13.28
CA THR A 252 -4.71 8.35 -14.42
C THR A 252 -4.55 9.84 -14.06
N GLY A 253 -3.36 10.41 -14.30
CA GLY A 253 -3.07 11.82 -14.01
C GLY A 253 -1.59 12.15 -14.19
N HIS A 254 -1.14 13.28 -13.64
CA HIS A 254 0.25 13.73 -13.69
C HIS A 254 0.73 13.85 -15.14
N LEU A 255 -0.03 14.62 -15.93
CA LEU A 255 0.20 14.74 -17.37
C LEU A 255 1.27 15.79 -17.70
N ASP A 256 1.93 15.62 -18.84
CA ASP A 256 2.73 16.65 -19.51
C ASP A 256 2.35 16.69 -21.00
N LEU A 257 2.47 17.85 -21.65
CA LEU A 257 1.99 18.07 -23.02
C LEU A 257 3.13 18.29 -24.00
N VAL A 258 2.89 17.90 -25.26
CA VAL A 258 3.78 18.23 -26.36
C VAL A 258 2.98 18.49 -27.64
N GLU A 259 3.43 19.48 -28.40
CA GLU A 259 2.99 19.71 -29.79
C GLU A 259 4.00 19.04 -30.73
N ASP A 260 3.54 18.22 -31.66
CA ASP A 260 4.41 17.56 -32.65
C ASP A 260 4.83 18.50 -33.79
N ALA A 261 5.52 17.96 -34.80
CA ALA A 261 6.02 18.75 -35.93
C ALA A 261 4.90 19.16 -36.91
N GLU A 262 3.78 18.46 -36.86
CA GLU A 262 2.59 18.66 -37.69
C GLU A 262 1.58 19.62 -37.03
N GLY A 263 1.80 20.00 -35.76
CA GLY A 263 0.94 20.90 -34.99
C GLY A 263 -0.16 20.19 -34.21
N GLU A 264 -0.11 18.86 -34.13
CA GLU A 264 -1.03 18.07 -33.29
C GLU A 264 -0.53 18.05 -31.85
N TRP A 265 -1.47 18.09 -30.91
CA TRP A 265 -1.16 18.09 -29.48
C TRP A 265 -1.36 16.71 -28.88
N TRP A 266 -0.46 16.36 -27.97
CA TRP A 266 -0.43 15.08 -27.28
C TRP A 266 -0.19 15.29 -25.80
N ALA A 267 -0.73 14.40 -24.98
CA ALA A 267 -0.44 14.33 -23.56
C ALA A 267 0.21 12.99 -23.25
N VAL A 268 1.31 13.03 -22.49
CA VAL A 268 1.81 11.88 -21.75
C VAL A 268 1.28 11.95 -20.34
N LEU A 269 0.93 10.81 -19.74
CA LEU A 269 0.39 10.76 -18.37
C LEU A 269 0.74 9.41 -17.73
N LEU A 270 0.76 9.36 -16.41
CA LEU A 270 0.91 8.08 -15.72
C LEU A 270 -0.44 7.37 -15.61
N ALA A 271 -0.44 6.04 -15.67
CA ALA A 271 -1.59 5.22 -15.34
C ALA A 271 -1.16 3.84 -14.82
N VAL A 272 -2.11 3.13 -14.22
CA VAL A 272 -1.92 1.78 -13.67
C VAL A 272 -2.78 0.78 -14.45
N ARG A 273 -2.20 -0.39 -14.76
CA ARG A 273 -2.90 -1.53 -15.37
C ARG A 273 -3.09 -2.67 -14.37
N PRO A 274 -4.16 -2.66 -13.56
CA PRO A 274 -4.49 -3.80 -12.71
C PRO A 274 -5.02 -4.96 -13.57
N MET A 275 -5.14 -6.14 -12.95
CA MET A 275 -5.62 -7.33 -13.66
C MET A 275 -6.93 -7.81 -13.06
N ARG A 276 -7.96 -7.94 -13.89
CA ARG A 276 -9.23 -8.51 -13.46
C ARG A 276 -9.15 -10.04 -13.38
N ARG A 277 -9.49 -10.60 -12.23
CA ARG A 277 -9.68 -12.05 -12.02
C ARG A 277 -11.06 -12.32 -11.46
N GLY A 278 -11.92 -12.91 -12.29
CA GLY A 278 -13.34 -13.06 -11.97
C GLY A 278 -13.96 -11.69 -11.67
N ASP A 279 -14.46 -11.53 -10.46
CA ASP A 279 -15.11 -10.30 -9.99
C ASP A 279 -14.19 -9.40 -9.15
N GLN A 280 -12.89 -9.71 -9.05
CA GLN A 280 -11.92 -8.93 -8.27
C GLN A 280 -10.80 -8.36 -9.15
N TRP A 281 -10.27 -7.19 -8.76
CA TRP A 281 -9.07 -6.60 -9.33
C TRP A 281 -7.85 -7.00 -8.50
N GLU A 282 -6.83 -7.53 -9.16
CA GLU A 282 -5.49 -7.69 -8.59
C GLU A 282 -4.66 -6.44 -8.85
N GLU A 283 -3.90 -6.03 -7.82
CA GLU A 283 -2.92 -4.94 -7.87
C GLU A 283 -1.96 -5.10 -9.06
N SER A 284 -1.54 -3.98 -9.65
CA SER A 284 -0.64 -4.05 -10.80
C SER A 284 0.78 -4.40 -10.38
N VAL A 285 1.32 -5.48 -10.95
CA VAL A 285 2.74 -5.82 -10.79
C VAL A 285 3.66 -4.80 -11.47
N PHE A 286 3.17 -4.01 -12.41
CA PHE A 286 3.98 -3.03 -13.13
C PHE A 286 4.18 -1.74 -12.35
N GLY A 287 3.33 -1.49 -11.35
CA GLY A 287 3.19 -0.18 -10.75
C GLY A 287 2.56 0.80 -11.74
N ARG A 288 3.09 2.02 -11.76
CA ARG A 288 2.65 3.13 -12.62
C ARG A 288 3.50 3.17 -13.90
N GLU A 289 2.85 3.29 -15.04
CA GLU A 289 3.42 3.20 -16.40
C GLU A 289 3.08 4.48 -17.21
N SER A 290 3.80 4.75 -18.31
CA SER A 290 3.57 5.95 -19.12
C SER A 290 2.62 5.69 -20.30
N PHE A 291 1.59 6.51 -20.41
CA PHE A 291 0.53 6.47 -21.42
C PHE A 291 0.61 7.69 -22.33
N LEU A 292 0.07 7.57 -23.54
CA LEU A 292 -0.08 8.64 -24.52
C LEU A 292 -1.55 8.79 -24.92
N VAL A 293 -2.03 10.03 -25.00
CA VAL A 293 -3.35 10.35 -25.54
C VAL A 293 -3.30 11.61 -26.42
N HIS A 294 -4.20 11.66 -27.39
CA HIS A 294 -4.36 12.82 -28.26
C HIS A 294 -5.08 13.96 -27.54
N VAL A 295 -4.74 15.20 -27.89
CA VAL A 295 -5.29 16.42 -27.30
C VAL A 295 -5.84 17.31 -28.40
N GLU A 296 -7.13 17.62 -28.28
CA GLU A 296 -7.79 18.60 -29.12
C GLU A 296 -7.95 19.92 -28.36
N TRP A 297 -8.23 21.01 -29.07
CA TRP A 297 -8.49 22.31 -28.45
C TRP A 297 -9.85 22.85 -28.90
N ASP A 298 -10.79 23.01 -27.97
CA ASP A 298 -12.09 23.64 -28.20
C ASP A 298 -12.19 24.94 -27.40
N LYS A 299 -12.45 26.06 -28.08
CA LYS A 299 -12.58 27.40 -27.46
C LYS A 299 -11.44 27.73 -26.48
N ASP A 300 -10.21 27.44 -26.91
CA ASP A 300 -8.99 27.63 -26.12
C ASP A 300 -8.94 26.81 -24.81
N TRP A 301 -9.64 25.68 -24.74
CA TRP A 301 -9.50 24.68 -23.68
C TRP A 301 -9.09 23.33 -24.25
N PRO A 302 -8.20 22.59 -23.56
CA PRO A 302 -7.79 21.26 -24.01
C PRO A 302 -8.92 20.26 -23.79
N VAL A 303 -9.10 19.36 -24.75
CA VAL A 303 -9.99 18.20 -24.69
C VAL A 303 -9.12 16.96 -24.80
N ILE A 304 -8.87 16.34 -23.65
CA ILE A 304 -7.99 15.16 -23.55
C ILE A 304 -8.76 13.93 -24.01
N ASN A 305 -8.18 13.15 -24.94
CA ASN A 305 -8.74 11.90 -25.41
C ASN A 305 -10.22 12.02 -25.88
N GLY A 306 -10.58 13.16 -26.50
CA GLY A 306 -11.96 13.45 -26.91
C GLY A 306 -12.97 13.50 -25.75
N GLY A 307 -12.52 13.79 -24.53
CA GLY A 307 -13.33 13.79 -23.31
C GLY A 307 -13.70 12.40 -22.78
N LYS A 308 -13.09 11.34 -23.31
CA LYS A 308 -13.34 9.95 -22.90
C LYS A 308 -12.33 9.50 -21.86
N ARG A 309 -12.73 8.49 -21.07
CA ARG A 309 -11.84 7.79 -20.15
C ARG A 309 -10.62 7.23 -20.88
N ILE A 310 -9.49 7.20 -20.20
CA ILE A 310 -8.24 6.66 -20.75
C ILE A 310 -8.36 5.13 -20.80
N SER A 311 -7.96 4.52 -21.92
CA SER A 311 -8.04 3.07 -22.17
C SER A 311 -6.71 2.54 -22.72
N LEU A 312 -6.58 1.21 -22.79
CA LEU A 312 -5.39 0.58 -23.37
C LEU A 312 -5.29 0.83 -24.87
N GLN A 313 -6.41 0.82 -25.59
CA GLN A 313 -6.46 1.23 -26.99
C GLN A 313 -6.74 2.73 -27.06
N SER A 314 -5.87 3.45 -27.75
CA SER A 314 -6.00 4.89 -27.97
C SER A 314 -5.95 5.20 -29.47
N HIS A 315 -6.35 6.42 -29.82
CA HIS A 315 -6.47 6.86 -31.20
C HIS A 315 -5.79 8.20 -31.40
N GLY A 316 -5.24 8.40 -32.59
CA GLY A 316 -4.71 9.69 -33.00
C GLY A 316 -4.34 9.74 -34.48
N PRO A 317 -4.13 10.94 -35.03
CA PRO A 317 -3.63 11.14 -36.37
C PRO A 317 -2.16 10.67 -36.47
N GLY A 318 -1.78 10.10 -37.61
CA GLY A 318 -0.37 9.73 -37.89
C GLY A 318 0.22 8.54 -37.12
N LEU A 319 -0.34 8.16 -35.96
CA LEU A 319 0.19 7.08 -35.12
C LEU A 319 -0.22 5.69 -35.57
N TYR A 320 0.59 4.68 -35.24
CA TYR A 320 0.41 3.29 -35.64
C TYR A 320 0.60 2.35 -34.45
N GLN A 321 0.12 1.11 -34.57
CA GLN A 321 0.35 0.08 -33.57
C GLN A 321 1.75 -0.50 -33.74
N HIS A 322 2.55 -0.46 -32.67
CA HIS A 322 3.87 -1.07 -32.63
C HIS A 322 3.86 -2.29 -31.70
N GLU A 323 4.36 -3.42 -32.19
CA GLU A 323 4.60 -4.59 -31.36
C GLU A 323 5.99 -4.49 -30.72
N ILE A 324 6.03 -4.39 -29.39
CA ILE A 324 7.30 -4.35 -28.65
C ILE A 324 7.93 -5.75 -28.69
N PRO A 325 9.22 -5.88 -29.04
CA PRO A 325 9.91 -7.17 -29.04
C PRO A 325 9.82 -7.87 -27.68
N VAL A 326 9.44 -9.14 -27.72
CA VAL A 326 9.08 -9.94 -26.53
C VAL A 326 10.31 -10.69 -25.95
N SER A 327 11.54 -10.38 -26.35
CA SER A 327 12.72 -11.09 -25.83
C SER A 327 13.91 -10.17 -25.64
N TRP A 328 14.63 -10.35 -24.53
CA TRP A 328 15.84 -9.60 -24.21
C TRP A 328 16.92 -10.53 -23.65
N LYS A 329 18.17 -10.30 -24.01
CA LYS A 329 19.32 -11.05 -23.50
C LYS A 329 20.49 -10.11 -23.25
N ASP A 330 21.17 -10.30 -22.13
CA ASP A 330 22.48 -9.71 -21.89
C ASP A 330 23.49 -10.82 -21.61
N ASP A 331 24.33 -11.07 -22.61
CA ASP A 331 25.42 -12.04 -22.53
C ASP A 331 26.70 -11.46 -21.94
N PHE A 332 26.66 -10.19 -21.51
CA PHE A 332 27.77 -9.48 -20.89
C PHE A 332 29.05 -9.48 -21.74
N SER A 333 28.91 -9.56 -23.07
CA SER A 333 30.02 -9.49 -24.02
C SER A 333 30.54 -8.05 -24.22
N SER A 334 29.70 -7.06 -23.92
CA SER A 334 30.05 -5.63 -23.94
C SER A 334 30.95 -5.25 -22.76
N PRO A 335 31.91 -4.32 -22.93
CA PRO A 335 32.73 -3.81 -21.82
C PRO A 335 31.93 -2.94 -20.83
N GLN A 336 30.70 -2.57 -21.19
CA GLN A 336 29.77 -1.80 -20.36
C GLN A 336 28.46 -2.58 -20.20
N LEU A 337 27.82 -2.45 -19.05
CA LEU A 337 26.47 -2.98 -18.82
C LEU A 337 25.50 -2.38 -19.83
N GLN A 338 24.57 -3.19 -20.35
CA GLN A 338 23.50 -2.66 -21.19
C GLN A 338 22.65 -1.65 -20.42
N LEU A 339 22.07 -0.68 -21.14
CA LEU A 339 21.10 0.24 -20.55
C LEU A 339 19.90 -0.52 -19.96
N GLY A 340 19.39 0.00 -18.85
CA GLY A 340 18.24 -0.55 -18.14
C GLY A 340 18.60 -1.44 -16.96
N TRP A 341 19.88 -1.62 -16.63
CA TRP A 341 20.30 -2.15 -15.34
C TRP A 341 20.30 -1.05 -14.27
N TYR A 342 19.65 -1.34 -13.14
CA TYR A 342 19.53 -0.46 -11.99
C TYR A 342 20.14 -1.10 -10.76
N ARG A 343 20.63 -0.25 -9.86
CA ARG A 343 21.06 -0.57 -8.50
C ARG A 343 19.98 -0.08 -7.54
N LYS A 344 19.80 -0.80 -6.42
CA LYS A 344 19.11 -0.24 -5.26
C LYS A 344 20.09 0.71 -4.55
N ASN A 345 19.68 1.97 -4.40
CA ASN A 345 20.43 3.05 -3.78
C ASN A 345 21.74 3.39 -4.53
N THR A 346 22.41 4.48 -4.13
CA THR A 346 23.69 4.89 -4.72
C THR A 346 24.81 3.97 -4.21
N PRO A 347 25.53 3.24 -5.09
CA PRO A 347 26.61 2.37 -4.67
C PRO A 347 27.80 3.17 -4.13
N LEU A 348 28.36 2.75 -2.99
CA LEU A 348 29.52 3.41 -2.35
C LEU A 348 30.87 2.93 -2.89
N SER A 349 30.88 1.78 -3.56
CA SER A 349 32.08 1.16 -4.12
C SER A 349 31.73 0.37 -5.37
N VAL A 350 32.71 0.17 -6.24
CA VAL A 350 32.58 -0.76 -7.36
C VAL A 350 32.49 -2.18 -6.81
N ASP A 351 31.38 -2.85 -7.06
CA ASP A 351 31.08 -4.18 -6.57
C ASP A 351 30.74 -5.19 -7.69
N TYR A 352 31.22 -4.90 -8.91
CA TYR A 352 31.10 -5.79 -10.06
C TYR A 352 32.27 -5.65 -11.04
N SER A 353 32.42 -6.62 -11.94
CA SER A 353 33.34 -6.56 -13.08
C SER A 353 32.80 -7.31 -14.30
N LEU A 354 33.02 -6.74 -15.48
CA LEU A 354 32.81 -7.37 -16.79
C LEU A 354 34.13 -7.84 -17.44
N ALA A 355 35.27 -7.42 -16.88
CA ALA A 355 36.59 -7.62 -17.48
C ALA A 355 37.34 -8.82 -16.90
N GLU A 356 37.10 -9.17 -15.63
CA GLU A 356 37.81 -10.28 -14.97
C GLU A 356 37.53 -11.64 -15.61
N ARG A 357 36.32 -11.82 -16.14
CA ARG A 357 35.95 -12.99 -16.95
C ARG A 357 35.08 -12.51 -18.11
N PRO A 358 35.62 -12.44 -19.34
CA PRO A 358 34.85 -12.01 -20.50
C PRO A 358 33.53 -12.77 -20.66
N ASN A 359 32.49 -12.09 -21.16
CA ASN A 359 31.14 -12.63 -21.34
C ASN A 359 30.43 -13.04 -20.04
N HIS A 360 30.81 -12.46 -18.90
CA HIS A 360 30.19 -12.72 -17.60
C HIS A 360 30.07 -11.42 -16.81
N LEU A 361 28.98 -11.29 -16.06
CA LEU A 361 28.89 -10.33 -14.96
C LEU A 361 29.39 -10.99 -13.68
N ARG A 362 30.50 -10.49 -13.13
CA ARG A 362 31.01 -10.87 -11.82
C ARG A 362 30.49 -9.92 -10.76
N LEU A 363 29.96 -10.46 -9.66
CA LEU A 363 29.48 -9.68 -8.51
C LEU A 363 30.39 -9.91 -7.30
N TYR A 364 30.83 -8.82 -6.67
CA TYR A 364 31.51 -8.84 -5.39
C TYR A 364 30.50 -8.55 -4.29
N GLY A 365 29.81 -9.58 -3.81
CA GLY A 365 28.76 -9.42 -2.80
C GLY A 365 29.25 -8.70 -1.54
N GLY A 366 28.54 -7.61 -1.23
CA GLY A 366 28.76 -6.77 -0.06
C GLY A 366 28.20 -7.38 1.24
N PRO A 367 28.28 -6.61 2.35
CA PRO A 367 27.88 -7.08 3.68
C PRO A 367 26.36 -7.08 3.89
N TYR A 368 25.58 -6.49 2.99
CA TYR A 368 24.14 -6.30 3.16
C TYR A 368 23.34 -7.38 2.43
N THR A 369 22.40 -7.99 3.15
CA THR A 369 21.39 -8.87 2.55
C THR A 369 20.31 -8.06 1.86
N LEU A 370 19.40 -8.75 1.16
CA LEU A 370 18.29 -8.13 0.43
C LEU A 370 17.28 -7.39 1.31
N SER A 371 17.18 -7.75 2.60
CA SER A 371 16.23 -7.14 3.54
C SER A 371 16.77 -5.88 4.23
N VAL A 372 18.01 -5.49 3.96
CA VAL A 372 18.62 -4.29 4.56
C VAL A 372 18.29 -3.07 3.70
N PRO A 373 17.85 -1.93 4.28
CA PRO A 373 17.48 -0.73 3.51
C PRO A 373 18.66 -0.02 2.80
N ALA A 374 19.88 -0.51 2.99
CA ALA A 374 21.12 0.02 2.39
C ALA A 374 21.25 -0.37 0.90
N SER A 375 22.46 -0.25 0.34
CA SER A 375 22.77 -0.66 -1.04
C SER A 375 23.36 -2.08 -1.07
N PRO A 376 22.56 -3.15 -1.22
CA PRO A 376 23.09 -4.48 -1.47
C PRO A 376 23.71 -4.58 -2.87
N THR A 377 24.60 -5.56 -3.07
CA THR A 377 25.13 -5.88 -4.40
C THR A 377 24.05 -6.57 -5.22
N MET A 378 23.24 -5.75 -5.89
CA MET A 378 22.05 -6.17 -6.61
C MET A 378 21.88 -5.35 -7.89
N PHE A 379 21.59 -6.04 -8.99
CA PHE A 379 21.32 -5.47 -10.30
C PHE A 379 19.91 -5.85 -10.74
N LEU A 380 19.10 -4.84 -11.04
CA LEU A 380 17.67 -4.96 -11.28
C LEU A 380 17.28 -4.45 -12.68
N ARG A 381 16.25 -5.05 -13.27
CA ARG A 381 15.56 -4.59 -14.48
C ARG A 381 14.07 -4.53 -14.23
N LYS A 382 13.42 -3.52 -14.81
CA LYS A 382 11.96 -3.34 -14.75
C LYS A 382 11.26 -4.54 -15.40
N GLN A 383 10.25 -5.11 -14.75
CA GLN A 383 9.34 -6.05 -15.39
C GLN A 383 8.40 -5.28 -16.32
N THR A 384 8.45 -5.58 -17.62
CA THR A 384 7.64 -4.89 -18.65
C THR A 384 6.54 -5.77 -19.24
N HIS A 385 6.58 -7.08 -18.96
CA HIS A 385 5.64 -8.07 -19.48
C HIS A 385 5.07 -8.89 -18.34
N ARG A 386 3.79 -9.24 -18.45
CA ARG A 386 3.09 -10.01 -17.42
C ARG A 386 3.54 -11.46 -17.41
N TYR A 387 3.59 -12.04 -18.61
CA TYR A 387 3.97 -13.42 -18.86
C TYR A 387 5.38 -13.42 -19.46
N CYS A 388 6.36 -13.83 -18.67
CA CYS A 388 7.75 -13.95 -19.11
C CYS A 388 8.54 -14.92 -18.24
N THR A 389 9.67 -15.38 -18.76
CA THR A 389 10.62 -16.23 -18.06
C THR A 389 11.94 -15.51 -17.94
N TRP A 390 12.43 -15.38 -16.70
CA TRP A 390 13.75 -14.87 -16.38
C TRP A 390 14.68 -16.03 -16.07
N GLU A 391 15.80 -16.10 -16.78
CA GLU A 391 16.82 -17.13 -16.60
C GLU A 391 18.18 -16.52 -16.23
N THR A 392 18.86 -17.19 -15.31
CA THR A 392 20.17 -16.79 -14.80
C THR A 392 21.05 -18.03 -14.69
N GLN A 393 22.05 -18.18 -15.56
CA GLN A 393 23.11 -19.14 -15.41
C GLN A 393 24.14 -18.60 -14.40
N LEU A 394 24.23 -19.27 -13.25
CA LEU A 394 25.05 -18.89 -12.10
C LEU A 394 26.18 -19.91 -11.90
N SER A 395 27.42 -19.42 -11.89
CA SER A 395 28.60 -20.13 -11.39
C SER A 395 28.95 -19.58 -10.00
N PHE A 396 28.78 -20.38 -8.95
CA PHE A 396 29.09 -19.96 -7.58
C PHE A 396 29.39 -21.15 -6.67
N GLN A 397 30.58 -21.11 -6.06
CA GLN A 397 31.10 -22.10 -5.13
C GLN A 397 31.27 -21.47 -3.73
N PRO A 398 30.19 -21.37 -2.93
CA PRO A 398 30.26 -20.72 -1.62
C PRO A 398 31.19 -21.48 -0.69
N THR A 399 32.21 -20.81 -0.13
CA THR A 399 33.09 -21.39 0.89
C THR A 399 32.60 -21.13 2.31
N SER A 400 31.63 -20.23 2.49
CA SER A 400 31.03 -19.86 3.77
C SER A 400 29.52 -20.02 3.72
N GLU A 401 28.93 -20.51 4.82
CA GLU A 401 27.47 -20.60 4.97
C GLU A 401 26.79 -19.22 5.00
N HIS A 402 27.56 -18.14 5.23
CA HIS A 402 27.08 -16.76 5.27
C HIS A 402 26.97 -16.10 3.89
N THR A 403 27.37 -16.79 2.83
CA THR A 403 27.44 -16.24 1.48
C THR A 403 26.34 -16.79 0.58
N GLU A 404 25.79 -15.93 -0.27
CA GLU A 404 24.73 -16.29 -1.21
C GLU A 404 24.82 -15.48 -2.49
N ALA A 405 24.46 -16.11 -3.60
CA ALA A 405 24.21 -15.44 -4.87
C ALA A 405 23.04 -16.08 -5.61
N GLY A 406 22.28 -15.27 -6.34
CA GLY A 406 21.05 -15.73 -6.94
C GLY A 406 20.30 -14.71 -7.79
N THR A 407 19.02 -15.01 -7.98
CA THR A 407 18.04 -14.18 -8.71
C THR A 407 16.87 -13.79 -7.81
N VAL A 408 16.24 -12.64 -8.07
CA VAL A 408 15.23 -12.03 -7.21
C VAL A 408 14.06 -11.44 -8.02
N VAL A 409 12.84 -11.61 -7.48
CA VAL A 409 11.65 -10.81 -7.76
C VAL A 409 11.56 -9.75 -6.68
N TRP A 410 11.71 -8.48 -7.06
CA TRP A 410 11.92 -7.37 -6.14
C TRP A 410 10.81 -6.33 -6.25
N TRP A 411 10.07 -6.15 -5.15
CA TRP A 411 9.14 -5.05 -4.98
C TRP A 411 9.76 -3.95 -4.10
N ASN A 412 10.20 -4.33 -2.90
CA ASN A 412 11.01 -3.50 -2.00
C ASN A 412 11.77 -4.40 -0.99
N TYR A 413 12.54 -3.82 -0.07
CA TYR A 413 13.34 -4.61 0.88
C TYR A 413 12.53 -5.34 1.96
N PHE A 414 11.25 -5.00 2.17
CA PHE A 414 10.31 -5.78 2.98
C PHE A 414 9.59 -6.87 2.16
N THR A 415 9.36 -6.61 0.88
CA THR A 415 8.58 -7.47 -0.01
C THR A 415 9.43 -7.91 -1.20
N HIS A 416 10.07 -9.07 -1.13
CA HIS A 416 10.81 -9.66 -2.23
C HIS A 416 10.88 -11.18 -2.10
N SER A 417 11.03 -11.87 -3.22
CA SER A 417 11.22 -13.31 -3.28
C SER A 417 12.51 -13.64 -4.01
N SER A 418 13.33 -14.53 -3.46
CA SER A 418 14.67 -14.82 -3.99
C SER A 418 14.94 -16.31 -4.12
N LEU A 419 15.72 -16.67 -5.13
CA LEU A 419 16.25 -18.02 -5.33
C LEU A 419 17.77 -17.92 -5.45
N GLY A 420 18.50 -18.55 -4.53
CA GLY A 420 19.96 -18.45 -4.44
C GLY A 420 20.65 -19.76 -4.11
N VAL A 421 21.96 -19.77 -4.32
CA VAL A 421 22.86 -20.88 -3.95
C VAL A 421 23.63 -20.49 -2.69
N ARG A 422 23.68 -21.39 -1.71
CA ARG A 422 24.50 -21.26 -0.48
C ARG A 422 25.27 -22.55 -0.18
N ARG A 423 26.18 -22.47 0.80
CA ARG A 423 26.80 -23.63 1.45
C ARG A 423 25.99 -24.04 2.68
N ARG A 424 25.86 -25.34 2.92
CA ARG A 424 25.39 -25.95 4.18
C ARG A 424 26.21 -27.20 4.47
N GLY A 425 26.97 -27.20 5.56
CA GLY A 425 27.99 -28.22 5.81
C GLY A 425 29.00 -28.27 4.65
N ASP A 426 29.20 -29.44 4.06
CA ASP A 426 30.12 -29.65 2.93
C ASP A 426 29.42 -29.70 1.56
N HIS A 427 28.15 -29.28 1.49
CA HIS A 427 27.35 -29.34 0.27
C HIS A 427 26.80 -27.97 -0.12
N ARG A 428 26.50 -27.81 -1.41
CA ARG A 428 25.73 -26.68 -1.92
C ARG A 428 24.25 -26.96 -1.73
N VAL A 429 23.49 -25.90 -1.48
CA VAL A 429 22.03 -25.94 -1.42
C VAL A 429 21.43 -24.87 -2.33
N ILE A 430 20.30 -25.19 -2.95
CA ILE A 430 19.39 -24.19 -3.51
C ILE A 430 18.46 -23.76 -2.39
N GLN A 431 18.28 -22.45 -2.27
CA GLN A 431 17.47 -21.83 -1.25
C GLN A 431 16.51 -20.85 -1.87
N PHE A 432 15.22 -21.09 -1.63
CA PHE A 432 14.13 -20.22 -2.02
C PHE A 432 13.59 -19.51 -0.78
N ARG A 433 13.56 -18.19 -0.83
CA ARG A 433 12.88 -17.34 0.15
C ARG A 433 11.67 -16.69 -0.52
N PRO A 434 10.45 -17.16 -0.26
CA PRO A 434 9.26 -16.44 -0.68
C PRO A 434 9.08 -15.15 0.14
N SER A 435 8.30 -14.19 -0.37
CA SER A 435 8.04 -12.91 0.32
C SER A 435 7.23 -13.10 1.61
N GLU A 436 6.40 -14.14 1.63
CA GLU A 436 5.68 -14.64 2.80
C GLU A 436 5.91 -16.16 2.82
N ASP A 437 5.84 -16.79 3.99
CA ASP A 437 6.17 -18.22 4.25
C ASP A 437 7.63 -18.51 4.62
N ASP A 438 7.83 -19.73 5.12
CA ASP A 438 9.12 -20.25 5.53
C ASP A 438 10.06 -20.49 4.33
N MET A 439 11.34 -20.23 4.56
CA MET A 439 12.40 -20.50 3.60
C MET A 439 12.49 -22.01 3.28
N ILE A 440 12.56 -22.34 2.00
CA ILE A 440 12.71 -23.71 1.49
C ILE A 440 14.16 -23.93 1.04
N GLN A 441 14.77 -25.02 1.49
CA GLN A 441 16.10 -25.44 1.07
C GLN A 441 16.08 -26.85 0.47
N ARG A 442 16.89 -27.07 -0.58
CA ARG A 442 17.11 -28.39 -1.18
C ARG A 442 18.61 -28.60 -1.45
N SER A 443 19.07 -29.85 -1.33
CA SER A 443 20.42 -30.23 -1.76
C SER A 443 20.60 -29.87 -3.23
N LEU A 444 21.76 -29.31 -3.58
CA LEU A 444 22.15 -29.04 -4.94
C LEU A 444 23.26 -30.02 -5.34
N ASP A 445 22.86 -31.11 -5.98
CA ASP A 445 23.77 -32.18 -6.42
C ASP A 445 24.46 -31.84 -7.76
N LEU A 446 24.64 -30.54 -8.04
CA LEU A 446 25.34 -30.02 -9.22
C LEU A 446 26.71 -29.48 -8.78
N ALA A 447 27.77 -30.04 -9.35
CA ALA A 447 29.13 -29.59 -9.07
C ALA A 447 29.47 -28.26 -9.78
N GLY A 448 28.81 -27.94 -10.90
CA GLY A 448 29.11 -26.80 -11.75
C GLY A 448 28.07 -25.67 -11.71
N ASP A 449 27.93 -24.99 -12.84
CA ASP A 449 26.93 -23.93 -13.03
C ASP A 449 25.50 -24.45 -12.84
N VAL A 450 24.59 -23.55 -12.45
CA VAL A 450 23.16 -23.81 -12.32
C VAL A 450 22.37 -22.74 -13.05
N ILE A 451 21.31 -23.10 -13.77
CA ILE A 451 20.36 -22.13 -14.30
C ILE A 451 19.24 -21.94 -13.28
N LEU A 452 19.07 -20.72 -12.79
CA LEU A 452 17.95 -20.28 -11.98
C LEU A 452 16.86 -19.72 -12.88
N VAL A 453 15.61 -20.10 -12.64
CA VAL A 453 14.46 -19.79 -13.49
C VAL A 453 13.36 -19.15 -12.64
N ILE A 454 12.84 -18.02 -13.12
CA ILE A 454 11.61 -17.39 -12.60
C ILE A 454 10.60 -17.34 -13.74
N GLU A 455 9.49 -18.04 -13.60
CA GLU A 455 8.34 -17.92 -14.50
C GLU A 455 7.38 -16.88 -13.90
N CYS A 456 7.25 -15.75 -14.58
CA CYS A 456 6.32 -14.68 -14.26
C CYS A 456 5.02 -14.93 -15.03
N GLY A 457 3.91 -14.94 -14.33
CA GLY A 457 2.60 -15.08 -14.93
C GLY A 457 1.55 -14.86 -13.88
N ASN A 458 0.59 -15.78 -13.78
CA ASN A 458 -0.45 -15.68 -12.77
C ASN A 458 0.05 -15.70 -11.31
N GLU A 459 1.28 -16.15 -11.12
CA GLU A 459 2.09 -16.12 -9.92
C GLU A 459 3.56 -16.05 -10.40
N TYR A 460 4.50 -15.88 -9.47
CA TYR A 460 5.92 -16.06 -9.73
C TYR A 460 6.32 -17.47 -9.30
N ARG A 461 6.77 -18.31 -10.23
CA ARG A 461 7.26 -19.66 -9.94
C ARG A 461 8.77 -19.69 -10.02
N PHE A 462 9.39 -20.34 -9.05
CA PHE A 462 10.85 -20.39 -8.90
C PHE A 462 11.33 -21.83 -9.11
N GLY A 463 12.37 -21.99 -9.92
CA GLY A 463 12.95 -23.28 -10.22
C GLY A 463 14.40 -23.18 -10.64
N TYR A 464 15.04 -24.33 -10.76
CA TYR A 464 16.44 -24.43 -11.19
C TYR A 464 16.66 -25.65 -12.07
N ARG A 465 17.73 -25.64 -12.86
CA ARG A 465 18.13 -26.77 -13.70
C ARG A 465 19.63 -26.80 -13.96
N ASP A 466 20.12 -28.00 -14.28
CA ASP A 466 21.45 -28.19 -14.86
C ASP A 466 21.49 -27.52 -16.26
N PRO A 467 22.56 -26.79 -16.62
CA PRO A 467 22.71 -26.21 -17.96
C PRO A 467 22.59 -27.23 -19.12
N SER A 468 22.89 -28.50 -18.87
CA SER A 468 22.75 -29.60 -19.83
C SER A 468 21.31 -30.16 -19.91
N SER A 469 20.43 -29.77 -19.00
CA SER A 469 19.03 -30.22 -18.94
C SER A 469 18.05 -29.18 -19.47
N SER A 470 17.01 -29.64 -20.17
CA SER A 470 15.85 -28.82 -20.54
C SER A 470 14.77 -28.77 -19.46
N GLU A 471 14.82 -29.64 -18.46
CA GLU A 471 13.78 -29.79 -17.44
C GLU A 471 14.07 -28.91 -16.21
N THR A 472 13.10 -28.07 -15.83
CA THR A 472 13.17 -27.21 -14.64
C THR A 472 12.60 -27.92 -13.42
N ILE A 473 13.39 -27.99 -12.35
CA ILE A 473 12.97 -28.44 -11.03
C ILE A 473 12.37 -27.24 -10.29
N TRP A 474 11.05 -27.26 -10.07
CA TRP A 474 10.33 -26.21 -9.35
C TRP A 474 10.44 -26.38 -7.83
N ILE A 475 10.76 -25.30 -7.11
CA ILE A 475 10.92 -25.30 -5.66
C ILE A 475 9.75 -24.65 -4.92
N GLY A 476 9.11 -23.63 -5.51
CA GLY A 476 7.98 -22.93 -4.92
C GLY A 476 7.42 -21.83 -5.83
N SER A 477 6.34 -21.19 -5.39
CA SER A 477 5.71 -20.07 -6.08
C SER A 477 5.19 -19.00 -5.11
N VAL A 478 4.93 -17.80 -5.62
CA VAL A 478 4.39 -16.66 -4.86
C VAL A 478 3.29 -15.97 -5.66
N ALA A 479 2.12 -15.80 -5.05
CA ALA A 479 1.00 -15.09 -5.68
C ALA A 479 1.31 -13.59 -5.87
N ASN A 480 0.71 -12.94 -6.88
CA ASN A 480 1.02 -11.53 -7.16
C ASN A 480 0.66 -10.61 -5.99
N HIS A 481 -0.49 -10.83 -5.35
CA HIS A 481 -0.94 -10.00 -4.23
C HIS A 481 0.02 -10.06 -3.03
N VAL A 482 0.69 -11.20 -2.84
CA VAL A 482 1.78 -11.35 -1.86
C VAL A 482 3.02 -10.59 -2.32
N ALA A 483 3.38 -10.73 -3.60
CA ALA A 483 4.56 -10.06 -4.17
C ALA A 483 4.42 -8.54 -4.28
N THR A 484 3.21 -7.99 -4.32
CA THR A 484 2.93 -6.54 -4.42
C THR A 484 2.44 -5.93 -3.10
N LYS A 485 2.64 -6.61 -1.97
CA LYS A 485 2.23 -6.10 -0.65
C LYS A 485 2.89 -4.76 -0.35
N ALA A 486 2.08 -3.80 0.10
CA ALA A 486 2.55 -2.49 0.51
C ALA A 486 3.56 -2.62 1.67
N PRO A 487 4.63 -1.83 1.67
CA PRO A 487 5.59 -1.83 2.78
C PRO A 487 4.96 -1.22 4.04
N PRO A 488 5.40 -1.63 5.25
CA PRO A 488 4.89 -1.09 6.52
C PRO A 488 5.26 0.39 6.74
N ILE A 489 6.29 0.89 6.05
CA ILE A 489 6.71 2.30 6.03
C ILE A 489 7.00 2.73 4.60
N GLY A 490 6.85 4.02 4.32
CA GLY A 490 6.97 4.57 2.97
C GLY A 490 5.72 4.26 2.13
N ALA A 491 5.90 4.14 0.81
CA ALA A 491 4.81 3.92 -0.13
C ALA A 491 5.24 3.08 -1.35
N PRO A 492 4.34 2.28 -1.95
CA PRO A 492 4.63 1.42 -3.09
C PRO A 492 4.57 2.20 -4.43
N PHE A 493 5.37 3.26 -4.58
CA PHE A 493 5.35 4.13 -5.78
C PHE A 493 6.10 3.58 -7.00
N THR A 494 6.77 2.44 -6.84
CA THR A 494 7.62 1.79 -7.84
C THR A 494 6.83 0.72 -8.61
N GLY A 495 7.51 -0.32 -9.12
CA GLY A 495 6.88 -1.50 -9.70
C GLY A 495 7.82 -2.70 -9.62
N MET A 496 7.37 -3.87 -10.07
CA MET A 496 8.14 -5.10 -9.94
C MET A 496 9.43 -5.05 -10.77
N MET A 497 10.53 -5.46 -10.16
CA MET A 497 11.83 -5.60 -10.79
C MET A 497 12.28 -7.07 -10.72
N LEU A 498 13.00 -7.51 -11.74
CA LEU A 498 13.69 -8.81 -11.77
C LEU A 498 15.19 -8.55 -11.72
N GLY A 499 15.96 -9.40 -11.04
CA GLY A 499 17.38 -9.13 -10.97
C GLY A 499 18.25 -10.19 -10.35
N LEU A 500 19.50 -9.78 -10.13
CA LEU A 500 20.62 -10.61 -9.72
C LEU A 500 21.19 -10.03 -8.44
N TYR A 501 21.67 -10.89 -7.55
CA TYR A 501 22.31 -10.43 -6.31
C TYR A 501 23.44 -11.34 -5.85
N ALA A 502 24.31 -10.79 -5.01
CA ALA A 502 25.26 -11.52 -4.20
C ALA A 502 25.49 -10.81 -2.86
N PHE A 503 25.68 -11.55 -1.77
CA PHE A 503 26.04 -10.96 -0.47
C PHE A 503 26.82 -11.93 0.42
N GLY A 504 27.46 -11.38 1.45
CA GLY A 504 28.19 -12.11 2.48
C GLY A 504 27.68 -11.91 3.92
N ASP A 505 26.45 -11.43 4.14
CA ASP A 505 25.78 -11.28 5.45
C ASP A 505 26.73 -10.85 6.59
N ARG A 506 27.03 -9.55 6.63
CA ARG A 506 28.03 -8.90 7.50
C ARG A 506 29.49 -9.31 7.27
N GLN A 507 29.77 -10.22 6.35
CA GLN A 507 31.11 -10.56 5.87
C GLN A 507 31.30 -10.04 4.44
N ARG A 508 32.54 -9.70 4.08
CA ARG A 508 32.90 -9.55 2.66
C ARG A 508 33.06 -10.94 2.05
N LEU A 509 32.60 -11.12 0.82
CA LEU A 509 33.11 -12.21 0.00
C LEU A 509 34.62 -12.00 -0.19
N ILE A 510 35.44 -12.90 0.37
CA ILE A 510 36.90 -12.81 0.31
C ILE A 510 37.36 -13.05 -1.12
N TYR A 511 38.20 -12.15 -1.65
CA TYR A 511 38.70 -12.13 -3.04
C TYR A 511 39.39 -13.44 -3.51
N ASP A 512 39.86 -14.27 -2.57
CA ASP A 512 40.61 -15.51 -2.86
C ASP A 512 39.73 -16.78 -2.93
N CYS A 513 38.41 -16.66 -2.74
CA CYS A 513 37.46 -17.75 -2.96
C CYS A 513 36.82 -17.58 -4.35
N GLU A 514 36.64 -18.67 -5.12
CA GLU A 514 36.14 -18.58 -6.50
C GLU A 514 34.86 -17.71 -6.60
N PRO A 515 34.92 -16.55 -7.27
CA PRO A 515 33.86 -15.54 -7.22
C PRO A 515 32.64 -15.91 -8.07
N VAL A 516 31.48 -15.34 -7.67
CA VAL A 516 30.16 -15.45 -8.33
C VAL A 516 30.22 -14.97 -9.78
N GLN A 517 29.72 -15.76 -10.72
CA GLN A 517 29.65 -15.41 -12.16
C GLN A 517 28.26 -15.69 -12.71
N LEU A 518 27.75 -14.77 -13.54
CA LEU A 518 26.37 -14.77 -14.02
C LEU A 518 26.29 -14.55 -15.54
N ASN A 519 25.40 -15.28 -16.22
CA ASN A 519 24.96 -15.05 -17.60
C ASN A 519 23.42 -15.12 -17.65
N CYS A 520 22.73 -14.12 -18.20
CA CYS A 520 21.27 -13.96 -18.00
C CYS A 520 20.50 -13.77 -19.30
N THR A 521 19.33 -14.38 -19.39
CA THR A 521 18.42 -14.26 -20.54
C THR A 521 16.98 -14.07 -20.06
N LEU A 522 16.26 -13.09 -20.59
CA LEU A 522 14.81 -12.91 -20.39
C LEU A 522 14.08 -13.32 -21.67
N HIS A 523 13.36 -14.43 -21.59
CA HIS A 523 12.45 -14.85 -22.65
C HIS A 523 11.04 -14.44 -22.25
N ALA A 524 10.44 -13.42 -22.87
CA ALA A 524 8.99 -13.29 -22.79
C ALA A 524 8.38 -14.07 -23.98
N SER A 525 7.38 -14.89 -23.69
CA SER A 525 6.62 -15.62 -24.71
C SER A 525 5.17 -15.20 -24.55
N LEU A 526 4.68 -14.35 -25.45
CA LEU A 526 3.30 -13.94 -25.47
C LEU A 526 2.49 -14.97 -26.28
N GLN A 527 1.73 -15.84 -25.61
CA GLN A 527 0.59 -16.51 -26.23
C GLN A 527 -0.68 -15.76 -25.86
N ILE A 528 -1.10 -14.82 -26.71
CA ILE A 528 -2.45 -14.25 -26.62
C ILE A 528 -3.44 -15.34 -27.07
N HIS A 529 -4.09 -15.99 -26.12
CA HIS A 529 -5.35 -16.70 -26.40
C HIS A 529 -6.50 -15.70 -26.27
N VAL A 530 -6.92 -15.10 -27.39
CA VAL A 530 -8.23 -14.46 -27.47
C VAL A 530 -9.29 -15.56 -27.53
N THR A 531 -9.76 -16.03 -26.37
CA THR A 531 -10.94 -16.90 -26.34
C THR A 531 -12.20 -16.05 -26.42
N SER A 532 -12.68 -15.79 -27.63
CA SER A 532 -14.08 -15.44 -27.84
C SER A 532 -14.95 -16.68 -27.59
N ARG A 533 -15.63 -16.76 -26.45
CA ARG A 533 -16.77 -17.67 -26.25
C ARG A 533 -18.05 -16.85 -26.20
N ALA A 534 -18.74 -16.78 -27.33
CA ALA A 534 -20.18 -16.57 -27.37
C ALA A 534 -20.81 -17.82 -28.00
N PHE A 535 -21.83 -18.32 -27.34
CA PHE A 535 -22.69 -19.44 -27.72
C PHE A 535 -23.21 -19.29 -29.15
N CYS A 536 -23.09 -20.33 -29.97
CA CYS A 536 -24.18 -20.79 -30.82
C CYS A 536 -23.98 -22.24 -31.26
N GLN A 537 -25.09 -22.97 -31.29
CA GLN A 537 -25.20 -24.40 -31.49
C GLN A 537 -24.80 -24.84 -32.92
N THR A 538 -24.22 -26.04 -33.00
CA THR A 538 -23.92 -26.93 -34.15
C THR A 538 -25.05 -27.13 -35.17
N PRO A 539 -24.85 -27.86 -36.31
CA PRO A 539 -23.61 -28.32 -36.99
C PRO A 539 -23.64 -28.10 -38.53
N ASN A 540 -22.50 -28.21 -39.23
CA ASN A 540 -22.26 -29.25 -40.25
C ASN A 540 -21.02 -29.06 -41.16
N ILE A 541 -20.27 -30.15 -41.29
CA ILE A 541 -19.55 -30.67 -42.48
C ILE A 541 -18.12 -30.14 -42.79
N ARG A 542 -17.14 -30.96 -42.32
CA ARG A 542 -15.89 -31.47 -42.97
C ARG A 542 -15.82 -31.31 -44.51
N LEU A 543 -14.69 -31.18 -45.23
CA LEU A 543 -13.24 -31.43 -45.06
C LEU A 543 -12.54 -31.00 -46.38
N GLY A 544 -11.23 -30.76 -46.34
CA GLY A 544 -10.29 -30.93 -47.48
C GLY A 544 -9.80 -29.62 -48.12
N VAL A 545 -8.67 -29.02 -47.73
CA VAL A 545 -7.25 -29.39 -48.02
C VAL A 545 -6.87 -29.30 -49.50
N SER A 546 -6.04 -28.30 -49.83
CA SER A 546 -4.75 -28.35 -50.55
C SER A 546 -4.48 -26.93 -51.09
N ASP A 547 -3.56 -26.21 -50.48
CA ASP A 547 -2.11 -26.17 -50.74
C ASP A 547 -1.75 -25.29 -51.95
N ASP A 548 -0.91 -24.30 -51.62
CA ASP A 548 0.25 -23.87 -52.40
C ASP A 548 0.03 -23.11 -53.72
N LEU A 549 0.28 -21.79 -53.70
CA LEU A 549 1.58 -21.22 -54.15
C LEU A 549 1.54 -19.68 -54.33
N ARG A 550 2.43 -19.04 -53.58
CA ARG A 550 3.44 -18.04 -54.00
C ARG A 550 3.08 -16.95 -55.01
N LEU A 551 3.24 -15.71 -54.50
CA LEU A 551 4.13 -14.64 -54.98
C LEU A 551 4.09 -14.28 -56.47
N SER A 552 3.76 -13.01 -56.76
CA SER A 552 4.70 -12.02 -57.35
C SER A 552 3.92 -10.75 -57.73
N SER A 553 4.28 -9.61 -57.13
CA SER A 553 5.05 -8.51 -57.76
C SER A 553 4.24 -7.74 -58.82
N ARG A 554 3.76 -6.52 -58.56
CA ARG A 554 4.48 -5.22 -58.63
C ARG A 554 3.74 -4.31 -59.67
N PRO A 555 4.02 -3.00 -59.78
CA PRO A 555 3.05 -1.94 -59.50
C PRO A 555 2.76 -1.01 -60.70
N GLN A 556 1.83 -0.05 -60.54
CA GLN A 556 1.79 1.27 -61.21
C GLN A 556 0.64 2.09 -60.56
N LYS A 557 0.87 3.29 -59.99
CA LYS A 557 0.88 4.63 -60.64
C LYS A 557 -0.38 4.86 -61.51
N GLU A 558 -1.09 5.97 -61.51
CA GLU A 558 -1.06 7.30 -60.88
C GLU A 558 -2.45 7.91 -61.22
N ASP A 559 -2.76 9.10 -60.68
CA ASP A 559 -3.75 10.09 -61.20
C ASP A 559 -5.06 10.33 -60.42
N ALA A 560 -5.07 11.48 -59.75
CA ALA A 560 -6.22 12.37 -59.55
C ALA A 560 -6.48 13.17 -60.87
N PRO A 561 -7.45 14.12 -61.01
CA PRO A 561 -8.37 14.71 -60.02
C PRO A 561 -9.82 14.94 -60.56
N SER A 562 -10.68 15.54 -59.73
CA SER A 562 -11.52 16.73 -60.05
C SER A 562 -12.93 16.76 -59.43
N LEU A 563 -13.14 17.80 -58.62
CA LEU A 563 -14.19 18.83 -58.67
C LEU A 563 -15.69 18.47 -58.62
N CYS A 564 -16.36 19.17 -57.69
CA CYS A 564 -17.63 19.92 -57.81
C CYS A 564 -18.73 19.56 -56.79
N ASN A 565 -18.86 20.44 -55.79
CA ASN A 565 -20.13 20.91 -55.20
C ASN A 565 -20.93 21.70 -56.28
N PRO A 566 -22.24 22.05 -56.17
CA PRO A 566 -22.91 22.53 -54.94
C PRO A 566 -24.46 22.32 -54.82
N ARG A 567 -25.04 22.94 -53.78
CA ARG A 567 -26.43 23.41 -53.57
C ARG A 567 -27.44 22.43 -52.95
N SER A 568 -27.84 22.61 -51.68
CA SER A 568 -28.74 23.62 -51.07
C SER A 568 -30.23 23.38 -51.35
N LEU A 569 -31.01 23.14 -50.29
CA LEU A 569 -32.40 23.59 -50.16
C LEU A 569 -32.82 23.54 -48.70
N ALA A 570 -33.06 24.72 -48.14
CA ALA A 570 -33.79 24.94 -46.90
C ALA A 570 -35.28 25.05 -47.21
N LEU A 571 -36.15 24.65 -46.27
CA LEU A 571 -37.51 25.19 -46.15
C LEU A 571 -37.99 25.13 -44.68
N ASN A 572 -38.45 26.31 -44.27
CA ASN A 572 -38.97 26.78 -42.98
C ASN A 572 -40.28 26.14 -42.47
N MET A 573 -40.58 26.52 -41.20
CA MET A 573 -41.87 26.91 -40.58
C MET A 573 -42.32 25.98 -39.45
N SER A 574 -42.18 26.37 -38.16
CA SER A 574 -43.13 27.16 -37.32
C SER A 574 -44.41 26.37 -37.02
N SER A 575 -45.04 26.27 -35.84
CA SER A 575 -45.17 27.09 -34.62
C SER A 575 -46.05 26.24 -33.65
N ASP A 576 -45.84 26.22 -32.32
CA ASP A 576 -46.62 26.93 -31.28
C ASP A 576 -47.63 26.07 -30.44
N TYR A 577 -47.64 26.38 -29.13
CA TYR A 577 -48.66 26.29 -28.06
C TYR A 577 -49.34 24.96 -27.63
N GLY A 578 -49.44 24.80 -26.28
CA GLY A 578 -50.68 24.31 -25.63
C GLY A 578 -50.50 23.46 -24.35
N GLU A 579 -51.01 23.98 -23.23
CA GLU A 579 -51.00 23.48 -21.84
C GLU A 579 -52.04 22.39 -21.48
N ASP A 580 -51.88 21.86 -20.24
CA ASP A 580 -52.89 21.32 -19.28
C ASP A 580 -53.61 20.00 -19.62
N SER A 581 -53.98 19.08 -18.71
CA SER A 581 -54.34 19.05 -17.27
C SER A 581 -54.44 17.53 -16.88
N ASP A 582 -54.00 17.00 -15.73
CA ASP A 582 -54.44 17.12 -14.33
C ASP A 582 -55.39 15.97 -13.85
N VAL A 583 -55.31 15.67 -12.54
CA VAL A 583 -56.38 15.13 -11.63
C VAL A 583 -56.43 13.62 -11.20
N THR A 584 -56.01 13.43 -9.92
CA THR A 584 -56.54 12.59 -8.77
C THR A 584 -56.28 11.07 -8.67
N GLN A 585 -55.74 10.52 -7.54
CA GLN A 585 -56.27 10.33 -6.15
C GLN A 585 -57.47 9.35 -6.08
N LEU A 586 -57.68 8.37 -5.16
CA LEU A 586 -57.26 8.08 -3.78
C LEU A 586 -57.74 6.65 -3.35
N HIS A 587 -57.15 6.12 -2.26
CA HIS A 587 -57.72 5.30 -1.15
C HIS A 587 -58.05 3.77 -1.19
N SER A 588 -57.32 3.07 -0.30
CA SER A 588 -57.75 2.21 0.85
C SER A 588 -58.40 0.83 0.69
N GLY A 589 -57.92 -0.15 1.48
CA GLY A 589 -58.79 -1.08 2.23
C GLY A 589 -58.49 -2.59 2.19
N SER A 590 -57.96 -3.12 3.31
CA SER A 590 -58.41 -4.34 4.04
C SER A 590 -58.21 -5.79 3.50
N ARG A 591 -57.70 -6.65 4.42
CA ARG A 591 -57.54 -8.14 4.47
C ARG A 591 -58.88 -8.92 4.28
N PRO A 592 -58.99 -10.31 4.22
CA PRO A 592 -58.10 -11.38 4.78
C PRO A 592 -58.02 -12.78 4.07
N GLY A 593 -57.17 -13.68 4.62
CA GLY A 593 -57.45 -15.13 4.81
C GLY A 593 -56.72 -16.16 3.91
N VAL A 594 -55.81 -16.99 4.47
CA VAL A 594 -55.94 -18.43 4.84
C VAL A 594 -55.56 -19.41 3.69
N ASP A 595 -54.44 -20.14 3.84
CA ASP A 595 -54.43 -21.63 3.93
C ASP A 595 -53.01 -22.22 4.08
N SER A 596 -52.90 -23.24 4.92
CA SER A 596 -51.76 -24.18 5.04
C SER A 596 -52.09 -25.49 4.31
N PRO A 597 -51.10 -26.37 4.05
CA PRO A 597 -51.14 -27.63 4.80
C PRO A 597 -49.79 -28.21 5.25
N THR A 598 -49.92 -28.93 6.35
CA THR A 598 -49.04 -29.83 7.12
C THR A 598 -48.61 -31.12 6.42
N LEU A 599 -47.56 -31.79 6.95
CA LEU A 599 -47.28 -33.25 7.12
C LEU A 599 -45.76 -33.54 6.91
N THR A 600 -44.98 -34.35 7.66
CA THR A 600 -45.06 -35.15 8.91
C THR A 600 -43.62 -35.58 9.31
N ARG A 601 -43.41 -35.97 10.58
CA ARG A 601 -42.16 -36.52 11.19
C ARG A 601 -41.78 -37.95 10.73
N ALA A 602 -40.49 -38.28 10.73
CA ALA A 602 -39.87 -39.55 11.21
C ALA A 602 -38.31 -39.38 11.23
N ALA A 603 -37.63 -39.37 12.38
CA ALA A 603 -37.02 -40.50 13.14
C ALA A 603 -35.56 -40.84 12.73
N LEU A 604 -34.65 -40.82 13.72
CA LEU A 604 -33.22 -41.17 13.68
C LEU A 604 -32.98 -42.69 13.49
N PRO A 605 -31.78 -43.11 13.06
CA PRO A 605 -30.94 -43.91 13.98
C PRO A 605 -29.39 -43.80 13.85
N ALA A 606 -28.73 -43.91 15.02
CA ALA A 606 -27.53 -44.67 15.45
C ALA A 606 -26.23 -44.85 14.61
N ASN A 607 -25.08 -44.69 15.31
CA ASN A 607 -23.69 -45.11 14.99
C ASN A 607 -23.50 -46.64 14.89
N PRO A 608 -22.39 -47.12 14.26
CA PRO A 608 -21.37 -47.91 15.00
C PRO A 608 -19.90 -47.75 14.42
N PRO A 609 -18.87 -48.58 14.76
CA PRO A 609 -17.86 -48.30 15.80
C PRO A 609 -16.36 -48.44 15.36
N SER A 610 -15.47 -48.17 16.33
CA SER A 610 -13.99 -48.18 16.37
C SER A 610 -13.28 -49.53 16.23
N TYR A 611 -12.01 -49.53 15.78
CA TYR A 611 -11.02 -50.59 16.05
C TYR A 611 -9.57 -50.03 16.13
N LEU A 612 -8.86 -50.39 17.21
CA LEU A 612 -7.40 -50.36 17.38
C LEU A 612 -6.89 -51.81 17.43
N PRO A 613 -5.60 -52.06 17.16
CA PRO A 613 -4.91 -53.24 17.70
C PRO A 613 -3.65 -52.89 18.53
N GLN A 614 -3.54 -53.51 19.71
CA GLN A 614 -2.30 -53.84 20.43
C GLN A 614 -1.94 -55.31 20.20
N PRO A 615 -0.68 -55.72 20.49
CA PRO A 615 -0.48 -56.72 21.57
C PRO A 615 0.81 -56.54 22.44
N ASP A 616 0.64 -56.56 23.77
CA ASP A 616 1.16 -57.46 24.86
C ASP A 616 2.45 -58.30 24.64
N ASP A 617 3.33 -58.71 25.59
CA ASP A 617 3.58 -58.58 27.06
C ASP A 617 4.99 -59.25 27.34
N ASP A 618 5.95 -58.62 28.06
CA ASP A 618 6.51 -58.92 29.44
C ASP A 618 7.53 -60.12 29.60
N PRO A 619 8.32 -60.38 30.69
CA PRO A 619 8.86 -59.59 31.84
C PRO A 619 10.39 -59.80 32.17
N ASN A 620 11.02 -58.89 32.94
CA ASN A 620 11.71 -59.13 34.25
C ASN A 620 12.69 -58.02 34.71
N GLU A 621 12.21 -57.25 35.70
CA GLU A 621 12.82 -56.70 36.93
C GLU A 621 14.36 -56.76 37.15
N ASN A 622 14.97 -55.61 37.50
CA ASN A 622 15.27 -55.29 38.92
C ASN A 622 15.67 -53.80 39.17
N ASP A 623 15.21 -53.31 40.33
CA ASP A 623 15.57 -52.11 41.12
C ASP A 623 15.01 -50.72 40.74
N SER A 624 13.91 -50.40 41.43
CA SER A 624 13.29 -49.08 41.60
C SER A 624 13.67 -48.45 42.95
N ALA A 625 14.00 -47.15 42.91
CA ALA A 625 13.49 -46.09 43.81
C ALA A 625 14.39 -44.83 43.69
N TYR A 626 13.91 -43.83 42.94
CA TYR A 626 13.69 -42.43 43.38
C TYR A 626 13.23 -41.64 42.14
N GLU A 627 11.93 -41.38 42.07
CA GLU A 627 11.29 -40.44 41.14
C GLU A 627 11.61 -39.00 41.54
N GLU A 628 11.83 -38.12 40.56
CA GLU A 628 10.83 -37.16 40.06
C GLU A 628 11.58 -35.95 39.45
N ASP A 629 11.42 -35.76 38.12
CA ASP A 629 11.27 -34.50 37.38
C ASP A 629 11.85 -34.65 35.96
N THR A 630 11.02 -35.12 35.01
CA THR A 630 11.38 -35.19 33.59
C THR A 630 10.24 -34.66 32.74
N LEU A 631 10.19 -33.34 32.58
CA LEU A 631 9.75 -32.72 31.33
C LEU A 631 10.89 -32.88 30.32
N LEU A 632 10.93 -33.97 29.54
CA LEU A 632 11.67 -34.04 28.28
C LEU A 632 11.33 -35.32 27.50
N ARG A 633 10.94 -35.11 26.23
CA ARG A 633 10.49 -36.01 25.14
C ARG A 633 8.97 -36.12 25.05
N ASP A 634 8.29 -35.70 23.98
CA ASP A 634 8.69 -35.42 22.60
C ASP A 634 7.71 -34.36 22.05
N ASP A 635 8.22 -33.19 21.65
CA ASP A 635 7.64 -32.26 20.64
C ASP A 635 8.43 -30.94 20.67
N THR A 636 9.28 -30.74 19.67
CA THR A 636 10.07 -29.52 19.43
C THR A 636 9.19 -28.38 18.89
N LYS A 637 8.23 -27.89 19.68
CA LYS A 637 7.61 -26.56 19.46
C LYS A 637 8.22 -25.58 20.46
N THR A 638 8.89 -24.55 19.94
CA THR A 638 9.34 -23.42 20.78
C THR A 638 8.12 -22.64 21.28
N LEU A 639 8.22 -21.99 22.46
CA LEU A 639 7.14 -21.16 23.00
C LEU A 639 6.65 -20.11 21.97
N ALA A 640 7.57 -19.60 21.14
CA ALA A 640 7.28 -18.67 20.05
C ALA A 640 6.34 -19.26 18.99
N THR A 641 6.57 -20.51 18.55
CA THR A 641 5.69 -21.20 17.59
C THR A 641 4.27 -21.44 18.13
N TYR A 642 4.10 -21.68 19.43
CA TYR A 642 2.78 -21.85 20.04
C TYR A 642 1.97 -20.55 20.10
N ILE A 643 2.64 -19.42 20.32
CA ILE A 643 1.99 -18.10 20.47
C ILE A 643 1.49 -17.56 19.11
N THR A 644 2.10 -17.97 17.99
CA THR A 644 1.77 -17.52 16.63
C THR A 644 0.89 -18.47 15.81
N GLU A 645 0.51 -19.64 16.35
CA GLU A 645 -0.41 -20.61 15.71
C GLU A 645 -1.87 -20.14 15.84
N TYR A 646 -2.20 -19.02 15.19
CA TYR A 646 -3.50 -18.36 15.33
C TYR A 646 -4.69 -19.27 14.98
N ARG A 647 -5.78 -19.09 15.73
CA ARG A 647 -7.03 -19.81 15.48
C ARG A 647 -7.91 -19.00 14.55
N TYR A 648 -8.45 -19.66 13.52
CA TYR A 648 -9.38 -19.04 12.59
C TYR A 648 -10.79 -19.58 12.80
N GLU A 649 -11.74 -18.69 13.12
CA GLU A 649 -13.16 -19.02 13.23
C GLU A 649 -13.97 -18.08 12.35
N PHE A 650 -14.78 -18.65 11.44
CA PHE A 650 -15.66 -17.90 10.55
C PHE A 650 -14.97 -16.77 9.76
N GLY A 651 -13.71 -16.98 9.36
CA GLY A 651 -12.91 -16.00 8.61
C GLY A 651 -12.25 -14.91 9.46
N ARG A 652 -12.30 -15.01 10.79
CA ARG A 652 -11.63 -14.10 11.74
C ARG A 652 -10.47 -14.80 12.46
N ARG A 653 -9.39 -14.06 12.72
CA ARG A 653 -8.18 -14.57 13.41
C ARG A 653 -8.26 -14.28 14.91
N TYR A 654 -7.91 -15.25 15.75
CA TYR A 654 -7.85 -15.13 17.20
C TYR A 654 -6.48 -15.58 17.72
N HIS A 655 -6.08 -15.05 18.87
CA HIS A 655 -4.80 -15.36 19.53
C HIS A 655 -4.69 -16.84 19.91
N ALA A 656 -3.50 -17.40 19.78
CA ALA A 656 -3.22 -18.81 20.07
C ALA A 656 -2.86 -19.05 21.54
N PHE A 657 -2.09 -18.13 22.13
CA PHE A 657 -1.72 -18.18 23.54
C PHE A 657 -2.95 -17.99 24.43
N ARG A 658 -3.26 -18.98 25.28
CA ARG A 658 -4.48 -19.00 26.12
C ARG A 658 -5.76 -18.87 25.29
N ASP A 659 -5.84 -19.57 24.15
CA ASP A 659 -7.03 -19.58 23.29
C ASP A 659 -8.34 -19.79 24.09
N GLY A 660 -9.32 -18.92 23.81
CA GLY A 660 -10.61 -18.87 24.48
C GLY A 660 -10.64 -17.97 25.72
N ALA A 661 -9.49 -17.45 26.18
CA ALA A 661 -9.44 -16.52 27.28
C ALA A 661 -9.96 -15.12 26.91
N TYR A 662 -9.80 -14.66 25.67
CA TYR A 662 -10.31 -13.36 25.22
C TYR A 662 -11.31 -13.51 24.06
N TRP A 663 -12.32 -12.64 24.09
CA TRP A 663 -13.53 -12.75 23.26
C TRP A 663 -13.37 -12.13 21.87
N GLY A 664 -12.48 -11.15 21.70
CA GLY A 664 -12.26 -10.44 20.44
C GLY A 664 -11.20 -11.11 19.53
N PRO A 665 -11.30 -10.93 18.20
CA PRO A 665 -10.26 -11.31 17.25
C PRO A 665 -9.01 -10.41 17.34
N ASN A 666 -7.92 -10.85 16.72
CA ASN A 666 -6.65 -10.14 16.59
C ASN A 666 -6.17 -10.04 15.12
N ASP A 667 -7.12 -10.11 14.18
CA ASP A 667 -6.87 -9.80 12.76
C ASP A 667 -6.75 -8.29 12.52
N GLU A 668 -6.31 -7.93 11.32
CA GLU A 668 -6.05 -6.56 10.90
C GLU A 668 -7.31 -5.69 11.01
N VAL A 669 -8.49 -6.26 10.72
CA VAL A 669 -9.78 -5.59 10.89
C VAL A 669 -10.04 -5.22 12.35
N ALA A 670 -9.69 -6.10 13.30
CA ALA A 670 -9.82 -5.83 14.72
C ALA A 670 -8.84 -4.74 15.19
N ASN A 671 -7.59 -4.80 14.71
CA ASN A 671 -6.57 -3.80 15.00
C ASN A 671 -7.00 -2.40 14.53
N GLU A 672 -7.57 -2.28 13.33
CA GLU A 672 -8.13 -1.02 12.84
C GLU A 672 -9.22 -0.47 13.77
N GLN A 673 -10.04 -1.32 14.39
CA GLN A 673 -11.06 -0.86 15.34
C GLN A 673 -10.48 -0.37 16.67
N GLN A 674 -9.36 -0.94 17.10
CA GLN A 674 -8.62 -0.49 18.28
C GLN A 674 -7.95 0.87 18.01
N ASP A 675 -7.38 1.06 16.82
CA ASP A 675 -6.78 2.35 16.41
C ASP A 675 -7.85 3.45 16.28
N LEU A 676 -9.03 3.12 15.74
CA LEU A 676 -10.19 4.01 15.73
C LEU A 676 -10.66 4.36 17.15
N ALA A 677 -10.68 3.39 18.06
CA ALA A 677 -11.03 3.62 19.46
C ALA A 677 -10.02 4.58 20.12
N HIS A 678 -8.72 4.36 19.89
CA HIS A 678 -7.67 5.25 20.39
C HIS A 678 -7.90 6.69 19.89
N HIS A 679 -8.17 6.89 18.60
CA HIS A 679 -8.50 8.21 18.07
C HIS A 679 -9.73 8.83 18.75
N MET A 680 -10.80 8.04 18.95
CA MET A 680 -12.01 8.51 19.63
C MET A 680 -11.74 8.92 21.08
N TYR A 681 -10.89 8.19 21.81
CA TYR A 681 -10.47 8.58 23.17
C TYR A 681 -9.66 9.88 23.15
N THR A 682 -8.73 10.05 22.22
CA THR A 682 -7.96 11.30 22.09
C THR A 682 -8.86 12.50 21.79
N VAL A 683 -9.89 12.34 20.95
CA VAL A 683 -10.90 13.40 20.73
C VAL A 683 -11.73 13.65 21.99
N THR A 684 -12.12 12.59 22.71
CA THR A 684 -12.90 12.70 23.95
C THR A 684 -12.15 13.49 25.02
N LEU A 685 -10.86 13.23 25.16
CA LEU A 685 -9.97 13.81 26.17
C LEU A 685 -9.24 15.08 25.70
N ASP A 686 -9.69 15.70 24.60
CA ASP A 686 -9.15 16.95 24.06
C ASP A 686 -7.64 16.88 23.78
N GLY A 687 -7.19 15.78 23.19
CA GLY A 687 -5.80 15.54 22.81
C GLY A 687 -4.94 14.92 23.91
N LYS A 688 -5.45 14.74 25.13
CA LYS A 688 -4.69 14.15 26.24
C LYS A 688 -4.68 12.62 26.19
N LEU A 689 -3.55 12.03 26.56
CA LEU A 689 -3.38 10.58 26.67
C LEU A 689 -3.86 10.01 28.02
N HIS A 690 -3.91 10.84 29.06
CA HIS A 690 -4.38 10.51 30.41
C HIS A 690 -4.94 11.75 31.12
N LEU A 691 -5.76 11.55 32.15
CA LEU A 691 -6.28 12.62 33.03
C LEU A 691 -5.59 12.65 34.40
N ALA A 692 -4.96 11.56 34.80
CA ALA A 692 -4.15 11.49 36.00
C ALA A 692 -3.08 12.60 36.04
N PRO A 693 -2.86 13.29 37.17
CA PRO A 693 -1.91 14.40 37.23
C PRO A 693 -0.46 13.91 37.33
N LEU A 694 0.08 13.41 36.21
CA LEU A 694 1.47 12.98 36.08
C LEU A 694 2.39 14.18 35.83
N SER A 695 3.61 14.15 36.37
CA SER A 695 4.62 15.18 36.14
C SER A 695 5.84 14.63 35.41
N GLN A 696 6.54 13.67 36.02
CA GLN A 696 7.72 13.00 35.46
C GLN A 696 7.72 11.51 35.84
N PRO A 697 6.78 10.71 35.33
CA PRO A 697 6.78 9.26 35.57
C PRO A 697 8.09 8.64 35.07
N GLN A 698 8.56 7.58 35.71
CA GLN A 698 9.77 6.85 35.30
C GLN A 698 9.43 5.44 34.79
N GLU A 699 8.39 4.82 35.34
CA GLU A 699 7.95 3.46 35.01
C GLU A 699 6.44 3.47 34.79
N ILE A 700 6.00 3.16 33.57
CA ILE A 700 4.60 3.15 33.16
C ILE A 700 4.23 1.75 32.67
N LEU A 701 3.08 1.24 33.11
CA LEU A 701 2.51 -0.01 32.64
C LEU A 701 1.20 0.25 31.89
N ASP A 702 1.08 -0.28 30.68
CA ASP A 702 -0.15 -0.31 29.90
C ASP A 702 -0.67 -1.74 29.84
N VAL A 703 -1.82 -2.01 30.45
CA VAL A 703 -2.37 -3.36 30.59
C VAL A 703 -3.45 -3.61 29.54
N GLY A 704 -3.26 -4.63 28.71
CA GLY A 704 -4.12 -4.88 27.55
C GLY A 704 -3.83 -3.89 26.43
N THR A 705 -2.55 -3.75 26.07
CA THR A 705 -2.10 -2.64 25.20
C THR A 705 -2.64 -2.69 23.77
N GLY A 706 -3.22 -3.83 23.33
CA GLY A 706 -3.81 -3.96 22.00
C GLY A 706 -2.77 -3.73 20.91
N THR A 707 -2.99 -2.81 19.98
CA THR A 707 -2.00 -2.44 18.95
C THR A 707 -0.74 -1.78 19.50
N GLY A 708 -0.74 -1.34 20.76
CA GLY A 708 0.39 -0.64 21.39
C GLY A 708 0.42 0.86 21.11
N ILE A 709 -0.53 1.40 20.34
CA ILE A 709 -0.56 2.81 19.93
C ILE A 709 -0.49 3.79 21.11
N TRP A 710 -1.23 3.52 22.20
CA TRP A 710 -1.19 4.37 23.39
C TRP A 710 0.15 4.29 24.12
N SER A 711 0.73 3.09 24.24
CA SER A 711 2.04 2.90 24.86
C SER A 711 3.14 3.66 24.10
N ILE A 712 3.07 3.68 22.77
CA ILE A 712 4.00 4.42 21.92
C ILE A 712 3.84 5.93 22.14
N ASP A 713 2.60 6.44 22.06
CA ASP A 713 2.35 7.87 22.27
C ASP A 713 2.77 8.33 23.67
N MET A 714 2.59 7.51 24.71
CA MET A 714 3.06 7.80 26.06
C MET A 714 4.58 7.78 26.19
N ALA A 715 5.26 6.91 25.45
CA ALA A 715 6.72 6.86 25.41
C ALA A 715 7.31 8.10 24.73
N ASP A 716 6.63 8.63 23.73
CA ASP A 716 6.99 9.89 23.06
C ASP A 716 6.70 11.12 23.94
N GLU A 717 5.54 11.17 24.63
CA GLU A 717 5.18 12.25 25.55
C GLU A 717 6.10 12.30 26.78
N TYR A 718 6.55 11.14 27.27
CA TYR A 718 7.48 11.00 28.39
C TYR A 718 8.75 10.24 28.00
N PRO A 719 9.70 10.85 27.28
CA PRO A 719 10.94 10.19 26.86
C PRO A 719 11.83 9.71 28.02
N CYS A 720 11.62 10.27 29.22
CA CYS A 720 12.32 9.86 30.44
C CYS A 720 11.67 8.66 31.16
N ALA A 721 10.47 8.26 30.76
CA ALA A 721 9.75 7.13 31.32
C ALA A 721 10.02 5.88 30.49
N ARG A 722 10.20 4.73 31.14
CA ARG A 722 10.10 3.42 30.50
C ARG A 722 8.65 2.97 30.50
N VAL A 723 8.10 2.74 29.30
CA VAL A 723 6.73 2.29 29.09
C VAL A 723 6.76 0.79 28.75
N THR A 724 6.05 0.00 29.53
CA THR A 724 5.87 -1.43 29.29
C THR A 724 4.41 -1.68 28.93
N GLY A 725 4.15 -2.12 27.70
CA GLY A 725 2.83 -2.56 27.27
C GLY A 725 2.71 -4.07 27.37
N VAL A 726 1.61 -4.57 27.92
CA VAL A 726 1.36 -6.00 28.11
C VAL A 726 0.10 -6.41 27.38
N ASP A 727 0.18 -7.47 26.59
CA ASP A 727 -1.00 -8.06 25.94
C ASP A 727 -0.87 -9.58 25.79
N LEU A 728 -2.00 -10.27 25.67
CA LEU A 728 -2.03 -11.70 25.36
C LEU A 728 -1.64 -11.98 23.89
N SER A 729 -1.83 -11.00 23.02
CA SER A 729 -1.69 -11.10 21.58
C SER A 729 -0.45 -10.34 21.09
N PRO A 730 0.46 -10.98 20.32
CA PRO A 730 1.65 -10.31 19.78
C PRO A 730 1.33 -9.54 18.49
N ILE A 731 0.48 -8.51 18.58
CA ILE A 731 0.05 -7.68 17.43
C ILE A 731 0.71 -6.30 17.41
N GLN A 732 1.58 -6.02 18.37
CA GLN A 732 2.24 -4.73 18.50
C GLN A 732 3.41 -4.60 17.50
N PRO A 733 3.72 -3.37 17.03
CA PRO A 733 4.80 -3.16 16.09
C PRO A 733 6.16 -3.44 16.73
N SER A 734 7.11 -3.92 15.92
CA SER A 734 8.48 -4.18 16.36
C SER A 734 9.36 -2.93 16.43
N PHE A 735 8.96 -1.85 15.74
CA PHE A 735 9.66 -0.56 15.74
C PHE A 735 8.93 0.43 16.63
N VAL A 736 9.41 0.61 17.85
CA VAL A 736 8.86 1.50 18.87
C VAL A 736 9.94 2.42 19.45
N PRO A 737 9.56 3.51 20.15
CA PRO A 737 10.51 4.33 20.89
C PRO A 737 11.42 3.48 21.78
N PRO A 738 12.71 3.84 21.96
CA PRO A 738 13.67 3.02 22.69
C PRO A 738 13.32 2.82 24.17
N ASN A 739 12.43 3.65 24.70
CA ASN A 739 11.89 3.57 26.05
C ASN A 739 10.54 2.82 26.13
N CYS A 740 10.05 2.24 25.03
CA CYS A 740 8.83 1.43 24.98
C CYS A 740 9.18 -0.05 24.75
N THR A 741 8.57 -0.95 25.51
CA THR A 741 8.76 -2.40 25.39
C THR A 741 7.43 -3.13 25.50
N PHE A 742 7.23 -4.17 24.70
CA PHE A 742 6.04 -5.02 24.78
C PHE A 742 6.34 -6.40 25.34
N GLU A 743 5.47 -6.87 26.22
CA GLU A 743 5.54 -8.19 26.85
C GLU A 743 4.28 -8.99 26.53
N ILE A 744 4.45 -10.25 26.12
CA ILE A 744 3.33 -11.17 25.90
C ILE A 744 3.06 -11.89 27.23
N ASP A 745 1.98 -11.52 27.92
CA ASP A 745 1.63 -12.10 29.22
C ASP A 745 0.12 -12.11 29.47
N ASP A 746 -0.32 -13.01 30.35
CA ASP A 746 -1.71 -13.10 30.81
C ASP A 746 -1.90 -12.30 32.10
N MET A 747 -2.41 -11.07 31.98
CA MET A 747 -2.63 -10.17 33.10
C MET A 747 -3.68 -10.65 34.12
N THR A 748 -4.39 -11.76 33.84
CA THR A 748 -5.32 -12.40 34.78
C THR A 748 -4.61 -13.36 35.75
N MET A 749 -3.36 -13.74 35.45
CA MET A 749 -2.52 -14.55 36.31
C MET A 749 -1.85 -13.70 37.41
N PRO A 750 -1.25 -14.31 38.44
CA PRO A 750 -0.43 -13.59 39.39
C PRO A 750 0.73 -12.84 38.71
N TRP A 751 0.76 -11.52 38.82
CA TRP A 751 1.76 -10.65 38.19
C TRP A 751 3.14 -10.97 38.75
N THR A 752 4.13 -11.07 37.85
CA THR A 752 5.54 -11.36 38.19
C THR A 752 6.35 -10.11 38.52
N TYR A 753 5.77 -8.92 38.33
CA TYR A 753 6.41 -7.65 38.68
C TYR A 753 6.69 -7.52 40.18
N ALA A 754 7.85 -6.95 40.50
CA ALA A 754 8.19 -6.55 41.86
C ALA A 754 7.14 -5.57 42.41
N PRO A 755 6.84 -5.61 43.73
CA PRO A 755 6.00 -4.61 44.37
C PRO A 755 6.56 -3.20 44.15
N GLU A 756 5.68 -2.21 44.05
CA GLU A 756 6.05 -0.78 43.99
C GLU A 756 7.02 -0.43 42.86
N ARG A 757 6.82 -1.02 41.68
CA ARG A 757 7.61 -0.78 40.47
C ARG A 757 7.13 0.42 39.67
N PHE A 758 5.82 0.56 39.48
CA PHE A 758 5.27 1.51 38.49
C PHE A 758 4.82 2.82 39.14
N ASP A 759 5.07 3.94 38.44
CA ASP A 759 4.56 5.26 38.78
C ASP A 759 3.14 5.46 38.26
N PHE A 760 2.82 4.82 37.13
CA PHE A 760 1.52 4.87 36.48
C PHE A 760 1.12 3.51 35.91
N ILE A 761 -0.14 3.10 36.13
CA ILE A 761 -0.75 1.93 35.50
C ILE A 761 -1.99 2.40 34.74
N HIS A 762 -2.03 2.14 33.44
CA HIS A 762 -3.13 2.47 32.56
C HIS A 762 -3.85 1.21 32.09
N ILE A 763 -5.17 1.27 32.06
CA ILE A 763 -6.08 0.19 31.66
C ILE A 763 -7.14 0.78 30.75
N ARG A 764 -7.38 0.17 29.59
CA ARG A 764 -8.38 0.63 28.63
C ARG A 764 -9.08 -0.51 27.92
N GLU A 765 -10.40 -0.40 27.80
CA GLU A 765 -11.27 -1.36 27.09
C GLU A 765 -11.00 -2.84 27.47
N LEU A 766 -10.77 -3.11 28.76
CA LEU A 766 -10.57 -4.47 29.27
C LEU A 766 -11.88 -5.12 29.76
N PHE A 767 -13.03 -4.49 29.53
CA PHE A 767 -14.33 -5.11 29.71
C PHE A 767 -14.39 -6.48 29.01
N GLY A 768 -15.00 -7.47 29.66
CA GLY A 768 -15.08 -8.84 29.16
C GLY A 768 -13.76 -9.63 29.18
N SER A 769 -12.64 -9.03 29.62
CA SER A 769 -11.32 -9.68 29.61
C SER A 769 -10.85 -10.15 31.00
N ILE A 770 -11.30 -9.47 32.06
CA ILE A 770 -10.89 -9.78 33.44
C ILE A 770 -12.00 -10.56 34.18
N PRO A 771 -11.71 -11.76 34.72
CA PRO A 771 -12.69 -12.56 35.44
C PRO A 771 -12.95 -12.06 36.88
N ASP A 772 -11.91 -11.55 37.56
CA ASP A 772 -12.01 -10.97 38.91
C ASP A 772 -11.30 -9.62 38.96
N TRP A 773 -12.09 -8.56 38.86
CA TRP A 773 -11.60 -7.18 38.92
C TRP A 773 -11.07 -6.77 40.30
N ASP A 774 -11.54 -7.38 41.39
CA ASP A 774 -11.07 -7.05 42.73
C ASP A 774 -9.67 -7.63 42.99
N GLU A 775 -9.42 -8.86 42.54
CA GLU A 775 -8.07 -9.43 42.48
C GLU A 775 -7.16 -8.59 41.59
N PHE A 776 -7.59 -8.29 40.37
CA PHE A 776 -6.82 -7.51 39.41
C PHE A 776 -6.39 -6.13 39.96
N PHE A 777 -7.32 -5.37 40.56
CA PHE A 777 -6.96 -4.08 41.16
C PHE A 777 -6.07 -4.21 42.40
N ARG A 778 -6.14 -5.32 43.15
CA ARG A 778 -5.17 -5.57 44.22
C ARG A 778 -3.77 -5.86 43.68
N GLN A 779 -3.64 -6.53 42.53
CA GLN A 779 -2.36 -6.70 41.86
C GLN A 779 -1.79 -5.36 41.38
N CYS A 780 -2.65 -4.52 40.78
CA CYS A 780 -2.28 -3.15 40.40
C CYS A 780 -1.81 -2.34 41.62
N TYR A 781 -2.56 -2.40 42.73
CA TYR A 781 -2.21 -1.71 43.98
C TYR A 781 -0.86 -2.16 44.54
N ARG A 782 -0.56 -3.46 44.47
CA ARG A 782 0.74 -4.00 44.89
C ARG A 782 1.88 -3.50 44.01
N ALA A 783 1.67 -3.48 42.69
CA ALA A 783 2.69 -3.12 41.70
C ALA A 783 2.97 -1.60 41.62
N LEU A 784 2.00 -0.77 42.00
CA LEU A 784 2.12 0.69 41.98
C LEU A 784 2.94 1.21 43.16
N LYS A 785 3.77 2.22 42.95
CA LYS A 785 4.51 2.91 44.02
C LYS A 785 3.59 3.70 44.95
N PRO A 786 3.96 3.92 46.22
CA PRO A 786 3.29 4.89 47.08
C PRO A 786 3.23 6.24 46.38
N GLY A 787 2.02 6.81 46.28
CA GLY A 787 1.79 8.07 45.58
C GLY A 787 1.65 7.99 44.05
N GLY A 788 1.84 6.81 43.44
CA GLY A 788 1.59 6.58 42.01
C GLY A 788 0.11 6.57 41.64
N TYR A 789 -0.19 6.59 40.34
CA TYR A 789 -1.55 6.68 39.81
C TYR A 789 -1.98 5.43 39.02
N ILE A 790 -3.26 5.14 39.09
CA ILE A 790 -3.95 4.18 38.20
C ILE A 790 -5.02 4.93 37.44
N GLU A 791 -5.20 4.63 36.16
CA GLU A 791 -6.29 5.15 35.34
C GLU A 791 -6.97 4.02 34.56
N VAL A 792 -8.30 3.99 34.64
CA VAL A 792 -9.18 3.01 34.01
C VAL A 792 -10.10 3.76 33.06
N VAL A 793 -10.01 3.42 31.76
CA VAL A 793 -10.71 4.08 30.67
C VAL A 793 -11.63 3.07 29.99
N GLU A 794 -12.93 3.19 30.24
CA GLU A 794 -13.90 2.17 29.83
C GLU A 794 -15.16 2.82 29.23
N HIS A 795 -15.90 2.06 28.45
CA HIS A 795 -17.20 2.49 27.94
C HIS A 795 -18.26 1.40 28.09
N SER A 796 -19.52 1.81 28.16
CA SER A 796 -20.65 0.89 28.14
C SER A 796 -20.70 0.13 26.82
N VAL A 797 -21.09 -1.14 26.90
CA VAL A 797 -21.45 -1.95 25.71
C VAL A 797 -22.96 -1.89 25.40
N SER A 798 -23.73 -1.25 26.27
CA SER A 798 -25.18 -1.09 26.17
C SER A 798 -25.54 0.36 25.84
N PRO A 799 -26.13 0.64 24.68
CA PRO A 799 -26.58 1.98 24.33
C PRO A 799 -27.73 2.44 25.23
N VAL A 800 -27.68 3.71 25.65
CA VAL A 800 -28.71 4.38 26.43
C VAL A 800 -29.20 5.63 25.70
N VAL A 801 -30.29 6.21 26.18
CA VAL A 801 -30.85 7.49 25.69
C VAL A 801 -31.19 8.38 26.87
N ASP A 802 -31.12 9.70 26.67
CA ASP A 802 -31.62 10.69 27.64
C ASP A 802 -33.07 11.13 27.36
N ASP A 803 -33.62 10.72 26.22
CA ASP A 803 -34.95 11.12 25.75
C ASP A 803 -35.84 9.90 25.41
N ALA A 804 -37.03 10.17 24.87
CA ALA A 804 -38.00 9.13 24.54
C ALA A 804 -37.79 8.50 23.15
N THR A 805 -36.63 8.68 22.50
CA THR A 805 -36.41 8.22 21.11
C THR A 805 -36.08 6.73 20.98
N MET A 806 -35.85 6.04 22.10
CA MET A 806 -35.61 4.58 22.14
C MET A 806 -36.75 3.85 22.87
N PRO A 807 -37.73 3.27 22.14
CA PRO A 807 -38.83 2.53 22.76
C PRO A 807 -38.35 1.29 23.54
N PRO A 808 -39.19 0.71 24.42
CA PRO A 808 -38.81 -0.43 25.25
C PRO A 808 -38.41 -1.70 24.47
N ASP A 809 -38.91 -1.87 23.25
CA ASP A 809 -38.65 -3.01 22.36
C ASP A 809 -37.56 -2.70 21.31
N HIS A 810 -36.86 -1.56 21.43
CA HIS A 810 -35.83 -1.17 20.47
C HIS A 810 -34.62 -2.13 20.50
N PHE A 811 -34.06 -2.42 19.32
CA PHE A 811 -32.98 -3.38 19.16
C PHE A 811 -31.73 -3.06 19.98
N TYR A 812 -31.36 -1.78 20.18
CA TYR A 812 -30.23 -1.41 21.05
C TYR A 812 -30.36 -1.94 22.49
N ARG A 813 -31.58 -2.08 23.02
CA ARG A 813 -31.80 -2.70 24.33
C ARG A 813 -31.55 -4.20 24.27
N THR A 814 -32.09 -4.86 23.23
CA THR A 814 -31.83 -6.28 22.97
C THR A 814 -30.34 -6.56 22.78
N TRP A 815 -29.61 -5.65 22.11
CA TRP A 815 -28.17 -5.68 21.97
C TRP A 815 -27.50 -5.71 23.35
N GLY A 816 -27.72 -4.68 24.17
CA GLY A 816 -27.13 -4.58 25.50
C GLY A 816 -27.43 -5.79 26.38
N GLU A 817 -28.69 -6.23 26.45
CA GLU A 817 -29.09 -7.43 27.18
C GLU A 817 -28.37 -8.70 26.69
N THR A 818 -28.12 -8.80 25.38
CA THR A 818 -27.43 -9.95 24.79
C THR A 818 -25.95 -9.94 25.15
N VAL A 819 -25.29 -8.77 25.11
CA VAL A 819 -23.87 -8.66 25.54
C VAL A 819 -23.74 -9.01 27.02
N MET A 820 -24.62 -8.51 27.88
CA MET A 820 -24.58 -8.81 29.31
C MET A 820 -24.77 -10.31 29.59
N LYS A 821 -25.75 -10.96 28.94
CA LYS A 821 -25.94 -12.42 29.02
C LYS A 821 -24.72 -13.20 28.51
N ALA A 822 -24.07 -12.72 27.47
CA ALA A 822 -22.84 -13.33 26.97
C ALA A 822 -21.70 -13.21 27.99
N GLY A 823 -21.52 -12.05 28.62
CA GLY A 823 -20.54 -11.84 29.68
C GLY A 823 -20.76 -12.73 30.90
N GLU A 824 -22.01 -12.86 31.37
CA GLU A 824 -22.38 -13.77 32.46
C GLU A 824 -22.03 -15.22 32.14
N ARG A 825 -22.35 -15.69 30.92
CA ARG A 825 -22.04 -17.06 30.50
C ARG A 825 -20.56 -17.28 30.22
N PHE A 826 -19.85 -16.24 29.77
CA PHE A 826 -18.41 -16.26 29.56
C PHE A 826 -17.62 -16.21 30.88
N GLY A 827 -18.25 -15.71 31.95
CA GLY A 827 -17.62 -15.56 33.27
C GLY A 827 -16.76 -14.31 33.40
N LYS A 828 -16.94 -13.31 32.53
CA LYS A 828 -16.17 -12.05 32.53
C LYS A 828 -17.11 -10.87 32.30
N SER A 829 -17.04 -9.88 33.19
CA SER A 829 -18.02 -8.79 33.20
C SER A 829 -17.73 -7.70 32.16
N PHE A 830 -18.80 -7.19 31.54
CA PHE A 830 -18.77 -6.02 30.66
C PHE A 830 -19.22 -4.71 31.35
N SER A 831 -19.48 -4.73 32.66
CA SER A 831 -19.96 -3.57 33.45
C SER A 831 -18.86 -2.77 34.16
N ILE A 832 -17.58 -3.05 33.91
CA ILE A 832 -16.49 -2.38 34.65
C ILE A 832 -16.51 -0.84 34.52
N TRP A 833 -17.05 -0.32 33.41
CA TRP A 833 -17.19 1.12 33.18
C TRP A 833 -17.97 1.83 34.30
N GLU A 834 -19.01 1.21 34.88
CA GLU A 834 -19.79 1.79 35.98
C GLU A 834 -19.28 1.37 37.37
N GLU A 835 -18.45 0.35 37.46
CA GLU A 835 -18.00 -0.24 38.73
C GLU A 835 -16.58 0.19 39.15
N SER A 836 -15.78 0.67 38.20
CA SER A 836 -14.34 0.91 38.37
C SER A 836 -14.02 1.83 39.57
N ALA A 837 -14.75 2.93 39.74
CA ALA A 837 -14.53 3.87 40.84
C ALA A 837 -14.70 3.23 42.23
N ASP A 838 -15.78 2.48 42.45
CA ASP A 838 -16.04 1.86 43.74
C ASP A 838 -15.11 0.67 44.02
N ARG A 839 -14.74 -0.08 42.97
CA ARG A 839 -13.75 -1.16 43.09
C ARG A 839 -12.34 -0.64 43.39
N LEU A 840 -11.94 0.49 42.81
CA LEU A 840 -10.66 1.15 43.16
C LEU A 840 -10.65 1.62 44.62
N LYS A 841 -11.75 2.21 45.13
CA LYS A 841 -11.87 2.56 46.56
C LYS A 841 -11.73 1.32 47.44
N LYS A 842 -12.42 0.23 47.07
CA LYS A 842 -12.38 -1.06 47.79
C LYS A 842 -10.97 -1.66 47.82
N ALA A 843 -10.20 -1.51 46.74
CA ALA A 843 -8.81 -1.96 46.65
C ALA A 843 -7.83 -1.10 47.49
N GLY A 844 -8.28 0.03 48.04
CA GLY A 844 -7.50 0.88 48.95
C GLY A 844 -6.88 2.12 48.30
N PHE A 845 -7.26 2.46 47.05
CA PHE A 845 -6.85 3.70 46.40
C PHE A 845 -7.59 4.90 47.00
N GLU A 846 -6.92 6.05 47.06
CA GLU A 846 -7.46 7.34 47.51
C GLU A 846 -7.60 8.33 46.33
N ASN A 847 -8.29 9.45 46.56
CA ASN A 847 -8.51 10.49 45.55
C ASN A 847 -9.08 9.95 44.22
N VAL A 848 -10.07 9.06 44.32
CA VAL A 848 -10.74 8.49 43.15
C VAL A 848 -11.60 9.56 42.48
N ILE A 849 -11.25 9.91 41.25
CA ILE A 849 -11.94 10.91 40.43
C ILE A 849 -12.51 10.19 39.21
N GLU A 850 -13.82 10.33 39.01
CA GLU A 850 -14.55 9.77 37.88
C GLU A 850 -15.00 10.89 36.94
N ASN A 851 -14.63 10.75 35.66
CA ASN A 851 -15.02 11.67 34.60
C ASN A 851 -15.90 10.92 33.59
N SER A 852 -17.10 11.45 33.33
CA SER A 852 -18.07 10.81 32.44
C SER A 852 -18.20 11.55 31.11
N TYR A 853 -18.24 10.79 30.01
CA TYR A 853 -18.40 11.27 28.64
C TYR A 853 -19.47 10.46 27.90
N LYS A 854 -19.81 10.89 26.69
CA LYS A 854 -20.83 10.24 25.84
C LYS A 854 -20.27 9.99 24.46
N TRP A 855 -20.41 8.76 23.97
CA TRP A 855 -20.13 8.38 22.58
C TRP A 855 -21.43 8.09 21.84
N PRO A 856 -21.95 9.04 21.04
CA PRO A 856 -23.14 8.80 20.23
C PRO A 856 -22.99 7.59 19.32
N MET A 857 -24.06 6.81 19.12
CA MET A 857 -24.03 5.62 18.25
C MET A 857 -23.89 5.99 16.77
N ASN A 858 -24.30 7.21 16.40
CA ASN A 858 -24.13 7.81 15.08
C ASN A 858 -24.12 9.34 15.18
N GLY A 859 -24.02 10.03 14.04
CA GLY A 859 -23.93 11.48 13.97
C GLY A 859 -25.24 12.25 14.22
N TRP A 860 -26.11 11.79 15.12
CA TRP A 860 -27.39 12.45 15.43
C TRP A 860 -27.25 13.74 16.24
N SER A 861 -26.17 13.91 17.00
CA SER A 861 -26.03 15.05 17.91
C SER A 861 -25.93 16.38 17.15
N GLU A 862 -26.51 17.44 17.70
CA GLU A 862 -26.35 18.80 17.20
C GLU A 862 -25.01 19.42 17.63
N ASP A 863 -24.44 18.94 18.74
CA ASP A 863 -23.10 19.36 19.20
C ASP A 863 -22.06 18.90 18.18
N PRO A 864 -21.24 19.80 17.62
CA PRO A 864 -20.28 19.45 16.57
C PRO A 864 -19.26 18.37 16.98
N LYS A 865 -18.77 18.40 18.22
CA LYS A 865 -17.78 17.43 18.74
C LYS A 865 -18.44 16.07 18.92
N LEU A 866 -19.64 16.03 19.52
CA LEU A 866 -20.38 14.78 19.71
C LEU A 866 -20.88 14.20 18.38
N ARG A 867 -21.25 15.05 17.43
CA ARG A 867 -21.65 14.62 16.08
C ARG A 867 -20.49 13.93 15.36
N ASP A 868 -19.29 14.50 15.45
CA ASP A 868 -18.12 13.93 14.82
C ASP A 868 -17.69 12.63 15.52
N LEU A 869 -17.64 12.62 16.87
CA LEU A 869 -17.46 11.40 17.66
C LEU A 869 -18.50 10.32 17.30
N GLY A 870 -19.74 10.72 17.08
CA GLY A 870 -20.81 9.82 16.65
C GLY A 870 -20.58 9.21 15.27
N ARG A 871 -20.05 9.99 14.32
CA ARG A 871 -19.68 9.48 12.98
C ARG A 871 -18.52 8.51 13.07
N TRP A 872 -17.50 8.81 13.87
CA TRP A 872 -16.39 7.89 14.13
C TRP A 872 -16.87 6.60 14.80
N ASN A 873 -17.74 6.70 15.80
CA ASN A 873 -18.32 5.54 16.47
C ASN A 873 -19.18 4.69 15.52
N GLN A 874 -19.99 5.32 14.67
CA GLN A 874 -20.76 4.62 13.65
C GLN A 874 -19.88 3.85 12.67
N PHE A 875 -18.77 4.47 12.25
CA PHE A 875 -17.80 3.83 11.36
C PHE A 875 -17.13 2.64 12.05
N ARG A 876 -16.62 2.84 13.28
CA ARG A 876 -16.02 1.80 14.12
C ARG A 876 -16.98 0.63 14.34
N LEU A 877 -18.21 0.91 14.76
CA LEU A 877 -19.20 -0.13 15.01
C LEU A 877 -19.58 -0.86 13.72
N ASN A 878 -19.78 -0.17 12.59
CA ASN A 878 -20.19 -0.82 11.35
C ASN A 878 -19.11 -1.76 10.77
N GLY A 879 -17.84 -1.37 10.85
CA GLY A 879 -16.68 -2.20 10.45
C GLY A 879 -16.33 -3.29 11.46
N GLY A 880 -16.48 -3.01 12.75
CA GLY A 880 -16.05 -3.87 13.85
C GLY A 880 -17.06 -4.89 14.36
N ILE A 881 -18.35 -4.76 14.03
CA ILE A 881 -19.42 -5.47 14.74
C ILE A 881 -19.27 -7.00 14.79
N GLU A 882 -18.76 -7.61 13.71
CA GLU A 882 -18.50 -9.04 13.68
C GLU A 882 -17.38 -9.43 14.64
N GLY A 883 -16.31 -8.63 14.69
CA GLY A 883 -15.26 -8.84 15.68
C GLY A 883 -15.75 -8.65 17.12
N PHE A 884 -16.71 -7.75 17.33
CA PHE A 884 -17.20 -7.49 18.69
C PHE A 884 -18.09 -8.59 19.26
N MET A 885 -18.85 -9.29 18.42
CA MET A 885 -19.93 -10.16 18.91
C MET A 885 -19.95 -11.57 18.34
N LEU A 886 -19.28 -11.85 17.23
CA LEU A 886 -19.47 -13.13 16.54
C LEU A 886 -19.10 -14.31 17.44
N ARG A 887 -17.92 -14.29 18.07
CA ARG A 887 -17.48 -15.35 19.00
C ARG A 887 -18.35 -15.45 20.24
N LEU A 888 -18.79 -14.32 20.82
CA LEU A 888 -19.71 -14.32 21.95
C LEU A 888 -21.08 -14.94 21.59
N LEU A 889 -21.60 -14.66 20.40
CA LEU A 889 -22.87 -15.22 19.94
C LEU A 889 -22.76 -16.72 19.60
N THR A 890 -21.72 -17.12 18.87
CA THR A 890 -21.60 -18.50 18.37
C THR A 890 -20.99 -19.45 19.39
N SER A 891 -19.93 -19.04 20.07
CA SER A 891 -19.12 -19.92 20.91
C SER A 891 -19.56 -19.87 22.37
N THR A 892 -20.01 -18.71 22.86
CA THR A 892 -20.51 -18.57 24.24
C THR A 892 -22.02 -18.80 24.33
N LEU A 893 -22.82 -18.13 23.51
CA LEU A 893 -24.28 -18.27 23.53
C LEU A 893 -24.81 -19.41 22.65
N GLU A 894 -23.94 -20.10 21.91
CA GLU A 894 -24.26 -21.26 21.05
C GLU A 894 -25.31 -20.95 19.98
N TRP A 895 -25.35 -19.72 19.47
CA TRP A 895 -26.24 -19.37 18.38
C TRP A 895 -25.74 -19.97 17.06
N PRO A 896 -26.64 -20.47 16.19
CA PRO A 896 -26.29 -20.79 14.82
C PRO A 896 -25.70 -19.56 14.12
N TYR A 897 -24.63 -19.74 13.34
CA TYR A 897 -23.94 -18.66 12.62
C TYR A 897 -24.90 -17.76 11.83
N ALA A 898 -25.87 -18.35 11.12
CA ALA A 898 -26.87 -17.60 10.38
C ALA A 898 -27.74 -16.68 11.28
N LYS A 899 -28.08 -17.14 12.48
CA LYS A 899 -28.82 -16.33 13.47
C LYS A 899 -27.95 -15.18 13.98
N ALA A 900 -26.67 -15.44 14.27
CA ALA A 900 -25.73 -14.40 14.68
C ALA A 900 -25.60 -13.32 13.60
N GLN A 901 -25.43 -13.71 12.33
CA GLN A 901 -25.33 -12.75 11.21
C GLN A 901 -26.59 -11.88 11.05
N ILE A 902 -27.79 -12.43 11.25
CA ILE A 902 -29.04 -11.64 11.25
C ILE A 902 -29.01 -10.59 12.38
N PHE A 903 -28.57 -10.96 13.57
CA PHE A 903 -28.48 -10.04 14.72
C PHE A 903 -27.48 -8.90 14.45
N LEU A 904 -26.32 -9.20 13.86
CA LEU A 904 -25.33 -8.19 13.48
C LEU A 904 -25.86 -7.27 12.37
N ALA A 905 -26.61 -7.81 11.40
CA ALA A 905 -27.26 -7.01 10.36
C ALA A 905 -28.31 -6.04 10.93
N GLN A 906 -29.05 -6.45 11.97
CA GLN A 906 -30.01 -5.57 12.65
C GLN A 906 -29.33 -4.39 13.34
N MET A 907 -28.21 -4.61 14.02
CA MET A 907 -27.42 -3.53 14.60
C MET A 907 -26.92 -2.56 13.52
N ARG A 908 -26.39 -3.07 12.40
CA ARG A 908 -25.97 -2.24 11.25
C ARG A 908 -27.12 -1.39 10.70
N ALA A 909 -28.34 -1.93 10.70
CA ALA A 909 -29.53 -1.17 10.31
C ALA A 909 -29.85 -0.06 11.33
N CYS A 910 -29.80 -0.35 12.63
CA CYS A 910 -30.02 0.64 13.70
C CYS A 910 -28.98 1.77 13.69
N LEU A 911 -27.72 1.47 13.38
CA LEU A 911 -26.67 2.48 13.27
C LEU A 911 -26.97 3.53 12.19
N ARG A 912 -27.76 3.17 11.16
CA ARG A 912 -28.17 4.09 10.08
C ARG A 912 -29.41 4.92 10.43
N ASP A 913 -30.08 4.64 11.54
CA ASP A 913 -31.24 5.42 11.99
C ASP A 913 -30.79 6.56 12.92
N TYR A 914 -30.91 7.79 12.41
CA TYR A 914 -30.55 9.01 13.13
C TYR A 914 -31.69 9.54 14.03
N ARG A 915 -32.86 8.91 14.01
CA ARG A 915 -34.01 9.32 14.85
C ARG A 915 -33.90 8.84 16.29
N THR A 916 -33.03 7.86 16.55
CA THR A 916 -32.77 7.34 17.90
C THR A 916 -31.48 7.94 18.41
N HIS A 917 -31.59 8.80 19.44
CA HIS A 917 -30.49 9.56 20.02
C HIS A 917 -29.68 8.74 21.03
N ALA A 918 -29.29 7.52 20.64
CA ALA A 918 -28.57 6.60 21.51
C ALA A 918 -27.08 6.94 21.61
N TYR A 919 -26.49 6.68 22.77
CA TYR A 919 -25.06 6.82 23.02
C TYR A 919 -24.55 5.73 23.99
N LEU A 920 -23.24 5.51 24.00
CA LEU A 920 -22.53 4.73 25.01
C LEU A 920 -21.97 5.69 26.07
N PRO A 921 -22.33 5.54 27.35
CA PRO A 921 -21.60 6.18 28.44
C PRO A 921 -20.13 5.75 28.43
N VAL A 922 -19.22 6.69 28.67
CA VAL A 922 -17.78 6.46 28.78
C VAL A 922 -17.32 6.99 30.13
N THR A 923 -16.45 6.27 30.82
CA THR A 923 -15.91 6.67 32.11
C THR A 923 -14.38 6.62 32.09
N VAL A 924 -13.76 7.68 32.60
CA VAL A 924 -12.33 7.75 32.87
C VAL A 924 -12.15 7.97 34.36
N VAL A 925 -11.71 6.92 35.04
CA VAL A 925 -11.51 6.91 36.48
C VAL A 925 -10.03 6.83 36.77
N PHE A 926 -9.49 7.84 37.44
CA PHE A 926 -8.14 7.76 37.97
C PHE A 926 -8.13 7.87 39.49
N ALA A 927 -7.16 7.20 40.09
CA ALA A 927 -6.99 7.14 41.54
C ALA A 927 -5.51 7.09 41.91
N ARG A 928 -5.21 7.42 43.16
CA ARG A 928 -3.84 7.46 43.66
C ARG A 928 -3.64 6.40 44.73
N LYS A 929 -2.50 5.70 44.72
CA LYS A 929 -2.11 4.87 45.87
C LYS A 929 -1.64 5.79 47.01
N PRO A 930 -2.09 5.60 48.26
CA PRO A 930 -1.64 6.41 49.39
C PRO A 930 -0.11 6.50 49.47
N ALA A 931 0.41 7.69 49.79
CA ALA A 931 1.85 7.98 49.81
C ALA A 931 2.55 7.54 51.11
N LYS A 932 1.93 6.69 51.93
CA LYS A 932 2.41 6.29 53.27
C LYS A 932 2.85 4.85 53.33
#